data_AF-A0A957ZNN8-F1
#
_entry.id   AF-A0A957ZNN8-F1
#
_cell.length_a   1.000
_cell.length_b   1.000
_cell.length_c   1.000
_cell.angle_alpha   90.00
_cell.angle_beta   90.00
_cell.angle_gamma   90.00
#
_symmetry.space_group_name_H-M   'P 1'
#
loop_
_entity.id
_entity.type
_entity.pdbx_description
1 polymer ?
#
loop_
_entity_poly.entity_id
_entity_poly.type
_entity_poly.pdbx_seq_one_letter_code
_entity_poly.pdbx_strand_id
1 'polypeptide(L)'
;MTLTTEDDLDLVWQLTQHAMLVAWGRFARHLQLSERLRAAVQLKRHQDATPAGELLLEFGLASLAGYDHLQDLNLGAHPLVGDQAVADAWDIDFRHYSTVSRLLYDLDEATVNQVQVELEAIMRPYLSQMVNEVLRHQACLTLCGDLTGRPVSAYSVTYPPDTVFGYMANQLCQGHQAALVTFKGQHHRVHVLATHYAGNTVSSPCLGDMVRETERRLGCRPRRRTELVQARIAVLEAEIRGKAAWCEQQQAVIRHQLERQMRLGEQLANLRTEINQLAQHYQDRTVRPYSALARARQRRASKQGQLHSALQQEAQARQALARHQHHLAGLQQERAGLVQRLAQLEVDNASLPNPVPMRWLLDGGFGDAANVTDLIELGYDLYTIAHNGQTTQALRKEMPAEAVWTQVGSRTEALDMARQHLGQCPYPVRLTLLRWSQGDTFHYSTLISFSETAPLPVADLFPTYHQRQDIEAGIKQGKSTFSFTKLRVRSPAGLVLLGQFALFFWPNFVRWATDWLVDQVHSGADRLDPLWARVRTQVRVAANTPAIVLTSPAGQWLQFDADGPFAGAELSLDGPFHYQLPLSLYQTWQQLWPISSSSVKEQLATLVAKQNLPEGPDGPVILPYPGQPEKIPKF
;
A
#
# COMPACT_ATOMS: atom_id res chain seq x y z
N MET A 1 -7.81 -51.22 -49.51
CA MET A 1 -8.04 -52.46 -48.75
C MET A 1 -8.30 -52.01 -47.32
N THR A 2 -9.58 -51.95 -46.99
CA THR A 2 -10.15 -51.44 -45.74
C THR A 2 -10.01 -52.52 -44.68
N LEU A 3 -9.25 -52.23 -43.61
CA LEU A 3 -9.37 -52.91 -42.33
C LEU A 3 -9.97 -51.88 -41.37
N THR A 4 -11.29 -51.78 -41.40
CA THR A 4 -12.08 -51.21 -40.32
C THR A 4 -12.16 -52.26 -39.22
N THR A 5 -11.39 -52.07 -38.14
CA THR A 5 -11.69 -52.68 -36.85
C THR A 5 -12.64 -51.75 -36.10
N GLU A 6 -13.78 -52.32 -35.74
CA GLU A 6 -15.03 -51.67 -35.31
C GLU A 6 -15.05 -51.28 -33.81
N ASP A 7 -13.92 -50.88 -33.22
CA ASP A 7 -13.79 -50.57 -31.77
C ASP A 7 -13.40 -49.12 -31.44
N ASP A 8 -13.13 -48.25 -32.42
CA ASP A 8 -12.57 -46.88 -32.21
C ASP A 8 -13.62 -45.73 -32.32
N LEU A 9 -14.91 -46.02 -32.13
CA LEU A 9 -15.99 -45.09 -32.50
C LEU A 9 -16.22 -43.88 -31.57
N ASP A 10 -15.51 -43.75 -30.44
CA ASP A 10 -15.69 -42.62 -29.50
C ASP A 10 -14.45 -41.74 -29.31
N LEU A 11 -13.43 -41.86 -30.18
CA LEU A 11 -12.21 -41.05 -30.07
C LEU A 11 -12.31 -39.75 -30.88
N VAL A 12 -12.36 -38.61 -30.18
CA VAL A 12 -12.34 -37.28 -30.80
C VAL A 12 -10.92 -36.71 -30.75
N TRP A 13 -10.42 -36.30 -31.92
CA TRP A 13 -9.10 -35.69 -32.10
C TRP A 13 -9.25 -34.20 -32.43
N GLN A 14 -8.62 -33.34 -31.65
CA GLN A 14 -8.58 -31.90 -31.92
C GLN A 14 -7.12 -31.43 -32.02
N LEU A 15 -6.77 -30.80 -33.14
CA LEU A 15 -5.48 -30.16 -33.30
C LEU A 15 -5.51 -28.78 -32.64
N THR A 16 -4.43 -28.41 -31.96
CA THR A 16 -4.24 -27.08 -31.38
C THR A 16 -2.85 -26.55 -31.67
N GLN A 17 -2.72 -25.24 -31.80
CA GLN A 17 -1.42 -24.56 -31.82
C GLN A 17 -1.01 -24.03 -30.43
N HIS A 18 -1.85 -24.32 -29.43
CA HIS A 18 -1.84 -23.64 -28.14
C HIS A 18 -1.85 -24.61 -26.96
N ALA A 19 -0.95 -25.59 -26.97
CA ALA A 19 -0.96 -26.73 -26.04
C ALA A 19 -1.27 -26.38 -24.58
N MET A 20 -0.46 -25.52 -23.95
CA MET A 20 -0.68 -25.17 -22.54
C MET A 20 -1.94 -24.33 -22.29
N LEU A 21 -2.46 -23.59 -23.27
CA LEU A 21 -3.74 -22.91 -23.09
C LEU A 21 -4.88 -23.93 -22.95
N VAL A 22 -4.83 -25.08 -23.63
CA VAL A 22 -5.80 -26.16 -23.41
C VAL A 22 -5.70 -26.72 -21.98
N ALA A 23 -4.49 -27.08 -21.55
CA ALA A 23 -4.24 -27.64 -20.21
C ALA A 23 -4.69 -26.66 -19.10
N TRP A 24 -4.38 -25.38 -19.26
CA TRP A 24 -4.82 -24.33 -18.35
C TRP A 24 -6.33 -24.09 -18.40
N GLY A 25 -6.97 -24.18 -19.56
CA GLY A 25 -8.42 -24.07 -19.66
C GLY A 25 -9.12 -25.16 -18.84
N ARG A 26 -8.64 -26.39 -18.92
CA ARG A 26 -9.14 -27.51 -18.11
C ARG A 26 -9.01 -27.24 -16.61
N PHE A 27 -7.84 -26.76 -16.18
CA PHE A 27 -7.66 -26.32 -14.81
C PHE A 27 -8.63 -25.19 -14.41
N ALA A 28 -8.84 -24.21 -15.30
CA ALA A 28 -9.75 -23.08 -15.06
C ALA A 28 -11.21 -23.53 -14.88
N ARG A 29 -11.62 -24.66 -15.47
CA ARG A 29 -12.95 -25.25 -15.24
C ARG A 29 -13.13 -25.74 -13.81
N HIS A 30 -12.10 -26.30 -13.18
CA HIS A 30 -12.16 -26.63 -11.74
C HIS A 30 -12.38 -25.39 -10.86
N LEU A 31 -11.92 -24.23 -11.33
CA LEU A 31 -12.11 -22.94 -10.65
C LEU A 31 -13.39 -22.21 -11.09
N GLN A 32 -14.16 -22.77 -12.02
CA GLN A 32 -15.37 -22.17 -12.60
C GLN A 32 -15.14 -20.75 -13.16
N LEU A 33 -13.95 -20.47 -13.69
CA LEU A 33 -13.56 -19.10 -14.04
C LEU A 33 -14.51 -18.45 -15.05
N SER A 34 -14.84 -19.14 -16.16
CA SER A 34 -15.72 -18.61 -17.19
C SER A 34 -17.15 -18.39 -16.68
N GLU A 35 -17.70 -19.36 -15.95
CA GLU A 35 -19.03 -19.29 -15.34
C GLU A 35 -19.16 -18.12 -14.36
N ARG A 36 -18.16 -17.94 -13.48
CA ARG A 36 -18.14 -16.86 -12.50
C ARG A 36 -18.06 -15.49 -13.16
N LEU A 37 -17.23 -15.33 -14.20
CA LEU A 37 -17.16 -14.07 -14.94
C LEU A 37 -18.47 -13.78 -15.70
N ARG A 38 -19.11 -14.79 -16.30
CA ARG A 38 -20.44 -14.65 -16.90
C ARG A 38 -21.50 -14.20 -15.90
N ALA A 39 -21.49 -14.79 -14.70
CA ALA A 39 -22.45 -14.47 -13.65
C ALA A 39 -22.25 -13.06 -13.09
N ALA A 40 -20.98 -12.65 -12.92
CA ALA A 40 -20.63 -11.35 -12.38
C ALA A 40 -20.96 -10.21 -13.35
N VAL A 41 -20.64 -10.34 -14.63
CA VAL A 41 -20.75 -9.22 -15.57
C VAL A 41 -22.05 -9.27 -16.35
N GLN A 42 -23.09 -8.63 -15.79
CA GLN A 42 -24.41 -8.52 -16.41
C GLN A 42 -24.62 -7.16 -17.07
N LEU A 43 -23.96 -6.95 -18.21
CA LEU A 43 -24.26 -5.81 -19.07
C LEU A 43 -25.48 -6.15 -19.94
N LYS A 44 -26.38 -5.16 -20.16
CA LYS A 44 -27.48 -5.31 -21.13
C LYS A 44 -26.86 -5.78 -22.44
N ARG A 45 -27.33 -6.93 -22.95
CA ARG A 45 -26.78 -7.66 -24.12
C ARG A 45 -25.95 -6.75 -25.01
N HIS A 46 -24.64 -6.98 -25.06
CA HIS A 46 -23.79 -6.34 -26.06
C HIS A 46 -24.38 -6.67 -27.44
N GLN A 47 -24.18 -5.79 -28.44
CA GLN A 47 -24.87 -5.82 -29.74
C GLN A 47 -24.87 -7.20 -30.42
N ASP A 48 -23.90 -8.06 -30.08
CA ASP A 48 -23.68 -9.39 -30.65
C ASP A 48 -24.26 -10.54 -29.78
N ALA A 49 -25.17 -10.26 -28.84
CA ALA A 49 -25.84 -11.19 -27.92
C ALA A 49 -24.93 -12.08 -27.04
N THR A 50 -23.63 -11.82 -27.01
CA THR A 50 -22.63 -12.58 -26.24
C THR A 50 -22.52 -12.07 -24.80
N PRO A 51 -22.36 -12.94 -23.80
CA PRO A 51 -22.11 -12.52 -22.43
C PRO A 51 -20.82 -11.70 -22.31
N ALA A 52 -20.88 -10.56 -21.63
CA ALA A 52 -19.72 -9.68 -21.46
C ALA A 52 -18.59 -10.34 -20.65
N GLY A 53 -18.92 -11.24 -19.72
CA GLY A 53 -17.93 -12.04 -18.99
C GLY A 53 -17.05 -12.92 -19.89
N GLU A 54 -17.57 -13.43 -21.00
CA GLU A 54 -16.79 -14.21 -21.97
C GLU A 54 -15.79 -13.32 -22.70
N LEU A 55 -16.23 -12.17 -23.22
CA LEU A 55 -15.36 -11.21 -23.89
C LEU A 55 -14.23 -10.68 -22.99
N LEU A 56 -14.49 -10.57 -21.68
CA LEU A 56 -13.48 -10.24 -20.67
C LEU A 56 -12.46 -11.35 -20.46
N LEU A 57 -12.91 -12.61 -20.47
CA LEU A 57 -12.02 -13.75 -20.41
C LEU A 57 -11.18 -13.83 -21.70
N GLU A 58 -11.77 -13.63 -22.87
CA GLU A 58 -11.06 -13.55 -24.16
C GLU A 58 -9.96 -12.46 -24.12
N PHE A 59 -10.28 -11.28 -23.58
CA PHE A 59 -9.28 -10.24 -23.35
C PHE A 59 -8.14 -10.70 -22.43
N GLY A 60 -8.47 -11.37 -21.32
CA GLY A 60 -7.49 -11.97 -20.42
C GLY A 60 -6.62 -13.02 -21.11
N LEU A 61 -7.21 -13.86 -21.96
CA LEU A 61 -6.52 -14.89 -22.74
C LEU A 61 -5.56 -14.30 -23.77
N ALA A 62 -5.87 -13.13 -24.37
CA ALA A 62 -4.89 -12.43 -25.22
C ALA A 62 -3.59 -12.11 -24.47
N SER A 63 -3.69 -11.72 -23.18
CA SER A 63 -2.53 -11.51 -22.31
C SER A 63 -1.82 -12.81 -21.95
N LEU A 64 -2.56 -13.89 -21.66
CA LEU A 64 -2.01 -15.21 -21.33
C LEU A 64 -1.33 -15.90 -22.53
N ALA A 65 -1.87 -15.74 -23.74
CA ALA A 65 -1.26 -16.19 -24.99
C ALA A 65 0.01 -15.40 -25.35
N GLY A 66 0.21 -14.24 -24.71
CA GLY A 66 1.35 -13.38 -24.94
C GLY A 66 1.25 -12.54 -26.22
N TYR A 67 0.03 -12.19 -26.64
CA TYR A 67 -0.17 -11.30 -27.76
C TYR A 67 0.26 -9.86 -27.45
N ASP A 68 0.68 -9.14 -28.49
CA ASP A 68 1.12 -7.75 -28.39
C ASP A 68 -0.01 -6.79 -28.84
N HIS A 69 -0.95 -7.29 -29.65
CA HIS A 69 -2.12 -6.56 -30.09
C HIS A 69 -3.40 -7.39 -29.92
N LEU A 70 -4.51 -6.72 -29.59
CA LEU A 70 -5.80 -7.41 -29.45
C LEU A 70 -6.25 -8.07 -30.77
N GLN A 71 -5.89 -7.47 -31.91
CA GLN A 71 -6.19 -8.03 -33.23
C GLN A 71 -5.50 -9.37 -33.50
N ASP A 72 -4.45 -9.72 -32.76
CA ASP A 72 -3.74 -10.98 -32.92
C ASP A 72 -4.64 -12.18 -32.55
N LEU A 73 -5.71 -11.96 -31.77
CA LEU A 73 -6.77 -12.96 -31.54
C LEU A 73 -7.32 -13.54 -32.84
N ASN A 74 -7.50 -12.70 -33.87
CA ASN A 74 -8.05 -13.09 -35.16
C ASN A 74 -7.00 -13.12 -36.28
N LEU A 75 -5.99 -12.26 -36.22
CA LEU A 75 -5.03 -11.99 -37.31
C LEU A 75 -3.60 -12.42 -36.99
N GLY A 76 -3.36 -13.00 -35.80
CA GLY A 76 -2.04 -13.49 -35.42
C GLY A 76 -1.60 -14.68 -36.27
N ALA A 77 -0.32 -15.06 -36.15
CA ALA A 77 0.23 -16.22 -36.87
C ALA A 77 -0.52 -17.52 -36.54
N HIS A 78 -0.96 -17.65 -35.28
CA HIS A 78 -1.80 -18.73 -34.78
C HIS A 78 -2.95 -18.08 -33.99
N PRO A 79 -4.08 -17.74 -34.64
CA PRO A 79 -5.15 -16.99 -34.01
C PRO A 79 -5.99 -17.87 -33.07
N LEU A 80 -6.27 -17.40 -31.85
CA LEU A 80 -7.09 -18.12 -30.87
C LEU A 80 -8.53 -18.35 -31.33
N VAL A 81 -9.11 -17.43 -32.11
CA VAL A 81 -10.52 -17.52 -32.52
C VAL A 81 -10.83 -18.75 -33.39
N GLY A 82 -9.80 -19.33 -34.04
CA GLY A 82 -9.94 -20.55 -34.82
C GLY A 82 -9.57 -21.84 -34.06
N ASP A 83 -9.14 -21.75 -32.81
CA ASP A 83 -8.65 -22.91 -32.05
C ASP A 83 -9.76 -23.52 -31.18
N GLN A 84 -10.47 -24.51 -31.74
CA GLN A 84 -11.60 -25.16 -31.08
C GLN A 84 -11.21 -25.85 -29.78
N ALA A 85 -10.01 -26.43 -29.69
CA ALA A 85 -9.55 -27.11 -28.49
C ALA A 85 -9.40 -26.13 -27.32
N VAL A 86 -8.93 -24.91 -27.59
CA VAL A 86 -8.89 -23.84 -26.58
C VAL A 86 -10.30 -23.38 -26.23
N ALA A 87 -11.17 -23.17 -27.22
CA ALA A 87 -12.56 -22.77 -26.97
C ALA A 87 -13.28 -23.75 -26.02
N ASP A 88 -13.16 -25.05 -26.29
CA ASP A 88 -13.76 -26.12 -25.48
C ASP A 88 -13.14 -26.24 -24.09
N ALA A 89 -11.83 -26.01 -23.97
CA ALA A 89 -11.14 -26.06 -22.69
C ALA A 89 -11.54 -24.92 -21.75
N TRP A 90 -11.77 -23.71 -22.28
CA TRP A 90 -12.14 -22.53 -21.48
C TRP A 90 -13.65 -22.30 -21.39
N ASP A 91 -14.46 -23.06 -22.12
CA ASP A 91 -15.92 -22.90 -22.22
C ASP A 91 -16.30 -21.48 -22.63
N ILE A 92 -15.76 -21.08 -23.79
CA ILE A 92 -15.91 -19.74 -24.38
C ILE A 92 -16.12 -19.81 -25.89
N ASP A 93 -17.00 -18.95 -26.41
CA ASP A 93 -17.17 -18.72 -27.85
C ASP A 93 -16.43 -17.44 -28.26
N PHE A 94 -15.26 -17.60 -28.89
CA PHE A 94 -14.41 -16.48 -29.28
C PHE A 94 -15.10 -15.55 -30.27
N ARG A 95 -14.94 -14.24 -30.06
CA ARG A 95 -15.48 -13.20 -30.94
C ARG A 95 -14.39 -12.49 -31.72
N HIS A 96 -14.82 -11.62 -32.63
CA HIS A 96 -13.87 -10.75 -33.30
C HIS A 96 -13.31 -9.73 -32.30
N TYR A 97 -12.01 -9.44 -32.36
CA TYR A 97 -11.31 -8.55 -31.43
C TYR A 97 -11.93 -7.15 -31.33
N SER A 98 -12.61 -6.69 -32.37
CA SER A 98 -13.33 -5.41 -32.37
C SER A 98 -14.52 -5.41 -31.40
N THR A 99 -15.15 -6.56 -31.14
CA THR A 99 -16.21 -6.73 -30.13
C THR A 99 -15.62 -6.62 -28.73
N VAL A 100 -14.49 -7.30 -28.47
CA VAL A 100 -13.75 -7.15 -27.21
C VAL A 100 -13.33 -5.70 -26.99
N SER A 101 -12.77 -5.05 -28.01
CA SER A 101 -12.34 -3.66 -27.92
C SER A 101 -13.52 -2.72 -27.60
N ARG A 102 -14.68 -2.89 -28.24
CA ARG A 102 -15.88 -2.08 -27.96
C ARG A 102 -16.33 -2.24 -26.51
N LEU A 103 -16.44 -3.49 -26.04
CA LEU A 103 -16.78 -3.78 -24.66
C LEU A 103 -15.86 -3.02 -23.70
N LEU A 104 -14.55 -3.09 -23.87
CA LEU A 104 -13.59 -2.44 -22.97
C LEU A 104 -13.77 -0.91 -22.88
N TYR A 105 -14.32 -0.24 -23.90
CA TYR A 105 -14.66 1.19 -23.84
C TYR A 105 -15.99 1.46 -23.14
N ASP A 106 -16.92 0.51 -23.17
CA ASP A 106 -18.25 0.63 -22.56
C ASP A 106 -18.27 0.25 -21.06
N LEU A 107 -17.19 -0.36 -20.56
CA LEU A 107 -17.06 -0.75 -19.14
C LEU A 107 -16.94 0.48 -18.23
N ASP A 108 -17.73 0.47 -17.17
CA ASP A 108 -17.62 1.41 -16.06
C ASP A 108 -16.77 0.85 -14.90
N GLU A 109 -16.47 1.71 -13.94
CA GLU A 109 -15.67 1.38 -12.76
C GLU A 109 -16.35 0.31 -11.89
N ALA A 110 -17.69 0.32 -11.79
CA ALA A 110 -18.45 -0.66 -11.01
C ALA A 110 -18.27 -2.08 -11.56
N THR A 111 -18.34 -2.23 -12.88
CA THR A 111 -18.14 -3.52 -13.55
C THR A 111 -16.70 -4.01 -13.39
N VAL A 112 -15.72 -3.12 -13.54
CA VAL A 112 -14.30 -3.45 -13.31
C VAL A 112 -14.06 -3.95 -11.88
N ASN A 113 -14.65 -3.28 -10.89
CA ASN A 113 -14.55 -3.67 -9.48
C ASN A 113 -15.19 -5.04 -9.23
N GLN A 114 -16.31 -5.36 -9.91
CA GLN A 114 -16.95 -6.66 -9.77
C GLN A 114 -16.09 -7.79 -10.32
N VAL A 115 -15.43 -7.58 -11.48
CA VAL A 115 -14.48 -8.54 -12.03
C VAL A 115 -13.29 -8.73 -11.10
N GLN A 116 -12.75 -7.66 -10.52
CA GLN A 116 -11.67 -7.73 -9.54
C GLN A 116 -12.01 -8.59 -8.33
N VAL A 117 -13.21 -8.39 -7.78
CA VAL A 117 -13.71 -9.16 -6.63
C VAL A 117 -13.82 -10.65 -6.99
N GLU A 118 -14.30 -11.00 -8.19
CA GLU A 118 -14.35 -12.40 -8.62
C GLU A 118 -12.97 -13.01 -8.79
N LEU A 119 -12.04 -12.34 -9.48
CA LEU A 119 -10.68 -12.83 -9.66
C LEU A 119 -9.96 -13.04 -8.32
N GLU A 120 -10.16 -12.12 -7.37
CA GLU A 120 -9.66 -12.28 -6.00
C GLU A 120 -10.32 -13.46 -5.28
N ALA A 121 -11.64 -13.60 -5.37
CA ALA A 121 -12.35 -14.69 -4.72
C ALA A 121 -11.95 -16.06 -5.28
N ILE A 122 -11.60 -16.16 -6.56
CA ILE A 122 -11.01 -17.35 -7.17
C ILE A 122 -9.60 -17.62 -6.61
N MET A 123 -8.78 -16.58 -6.40
CA MET A 123 -7.40 -16.72 -5.89
C MET A 123 -7.29 -16.86 -4.36
N ARG A 124 -8.35 -16.53 -3.60
CA ARG A 124 -8.35 -16.53 -2.14
C ARG A 124 -7.90 -17.86 -1.52
N PRO A 125 -8.38 -19.05 -1.98
CA PRO A 125 -7.90 -20.32 -1.46
C PRO A 125 -6.38 -20.44 -1.63
N TYR A 126 -5.89 -20.26 -2.85
CA TYR A 126 -4.46 -20.33 -3.18
C TYR A 126 -3.60 -19.42 -2.30
N LEU A 127 -3.97 -18.14 -2.16
CA LEU A 127 -3.25 -17.20 -1.29
C LEU A 127 -3.23 -17.68 0.17
N SER A 128 -4.35 -18.22 0.67
CA SER A 128 -4.45 -18.70 2.04
C SER A 128 -3.53 -19.90 2.31
N GLN A 129 -3.45 -20.85 1.37
CA GLN A 129 -2.52 -21.98 1.48
C GLN A 129 -1.08 -21.52 1.42
N MET A 130 -0.73 -20.63 0.49
CA MET A 130 0.63 -20.13 0.36
C MET A 130 1.08 -19.38 1.62
N VAL A 131 0.18 -18.63 2.27
CA VAL A 131 0.45 -18.02 3.59
C VAL A 131 0.67 -19.09 4.65
N ASN A 132 -0.21 -20.09 4.74
CA ASN A 132 -0.10 -21.16 5.73
C ASN A 132 1.22 -21.94 5.56
N GLU A 133 1.58 -22.27 4.33
CA GLU A 133 2.82 -22.96 4.00
C GLU A 133 4.04 -22.15 4.45
N VAL A 134 4.06 -20.83 4.22
CA VAL A 134 5.16 -20.00 4.72
C VAL A 134 5.22 -20.02 6.24
N LEU A 135 4.08 -19.84 6.92
CA LEU A 135 4.01 -19.79 8.38
C LEU A 135 4.31 -21.12 9.07
N ARG A 136 4.16 -22.25 8.37
CA ARG A 136 4.58 -23.58 8.87
C ARG A 136 6.11 -23.74 8.93
N HIS A 137 6.84 -23.03 8.07
CA HIS A 137 8.29 -23.20 7.92
C HIS A 137 9.08 -21.96 8.37
N GLN A 138 8.45 -20.79 8.44
CA GLN A 138 9.09 -19.52 8.76
C GLN A 138 8.24 -18.74 9.75
N ALA A 139 8.90 -18.01 10.65
CA ALA A 139 8.22 -17.21 11.66
C ALA A 139 7.66 -15.87 11.16
N CYS A 140 8.00 -15.44 9.93
CA CYS A 140 7.68 -14.11 9.42
C CYS A 140 7.38 -14.13 7.92
N LEU A 141 6.31 -13.43 7.50
CA LEU A 141 6.02 -13.21 6.09
C LEU A 141 6.83 -12.02 5.56
N THR A 142 7.59 -12.26 4.48
CA THR A 142 8.35 -11.21 3.80
C THR A 142 7.57 -10.69 2.59
N LEU A 143 7.12 -9.45 2.68
CA LEU A 143 6.39 -8.70 1.66
C LEU A 143 7.35 -7.81 0.90
N CYS A 144 7.20 -7.78 -0.42
CA CYS A 144 7.93 -6.87 -1.30
C CYS A 144 6.92 -5.97 -2.01
N GLY A 145 7.14 -4.65 -1.96
CA GLY A 145 6.28 -3.65 -2.61
C GLY A 145 7.07 -2.76 -3.56
N ASP A 146 6.50 -2.49 -4.74
CA ASP A 146 7.14 -1.67 -5.77
C ASP A 146 6.10 -0.99 -6.67
N LEU A 147 6.49 0.11 -7.31
CA LEU A 147 5.73 0.81 -8.34
C LEU A 147 6.29 0.49 -9.71
N THR A 148 5.42 0.12 -10.64
CA THR A 148 5.81 -0.10 -12.04
C THR A 148 5.11 0.87 -12.98
N GLY A 149 5.91 1.58 -13.78
CA GLY A 149 5.40 2.48 -14.81
C GLY A 149 4.93 1.75 -16.06
N ARG A 150 3.85 2.29 -16.66
CA ARG A 150 3.33 1.96 -17.98
C ARG A 150 3.23 3.27 -18.80
N PRO A 151 4.28 3.63 -19.55
CA PRO A 151 4.22 4.79 -20.43
C PRO A 151 3.21 4.55 -21.55
N VAL A 152 2.51 5.61 -21.96
CA VAL A 152 1.70 5.57 -23.18
C VAL A 152 2.59 5.64 -24.43
N SER A 153 2.07 5.17 -25.56
CA SER A 153 2.82 5.23 -26.81
C SER A 153 3.06 6.68 -27.23
N ALA A 154 4.29 7.00 -27.61
CA ALA A 154 4.71 8.32 -28.11
C ALA A 154 3.93 8.81 -29.36
N TYR A 155 3.22 7.91 -30.05
CA TYR A 155 2.42 8.22 -31.23
C TYR A 155 0.93 8.45 -30.91
N SER A 156 0.54 8.37 -29.64
CA SER A 156 -0.85 8.63 -29.24
C SER A 156 -1.11 10.13 -29.24
N VAL A 157 -2.30 10.53 -29.68
CA VAL A 157 -2.71 11.95 -29.72
C VAL A 157 -3.92 12.23 -28.82
N THR A 158 -4.50 11.18 -28.22
CA THR A 158 -5.61 11.23 -27.27
C THR A 158 -5.33 10.31 -26.09
N TYR A 159 -5.74 10.71 -24.90
CA TYR A 159 -5.39 10.03 -23.65
C TYR A 159 -6.55 10.03 -22.64
N PRO A 160 -6.69 8.96 -21.84
CA PRO A 160 -7.50 8.98 -20.63
C PRO A 160 -7.16 10.13 -19.67
N PRO A 161 -8.11 10.67 -18.89
CA PRO A 161 -7.88 11.79 -17.97
C PRO A 161 -6.78 11.54 -16.91
N ASP A 162 -6.58 10.29 -16.49
CA ASP A 162 -5.57 9.88 -15.50
C ASP A 162 -4.17 9.65 -16.11
N THR A 163 -4.01 9.92 -17.42
CA THR A 163 -2.73 9.80 -18.13
C THR A 163 -1.88 11.06 -17.92
N VAL A 164 -1.13 11.08 -16.83
CA VAL A 164 -0.35 12.23 -16.39
C VAL A 164 1.16 11.97 -16.46
N PHE A 165 1.95 13.04 -16.45
CA PHE A 165 3.40 12.93 -16.39
C PHE A 165 3.85 12.48 -15.00
N GLY A 166 4.72 11.47 -14.97
CA GLY A 166 5.46 11.11 -13.78
C GLY A 166 6.68 10.26 -14.11
N TYR A 167 7.44 9.92 -13.07
CA TYR A 167 8.68 9.17 -13.24
C TYR A 167 8.40 7.68 -13.46
N MET A 168 8.87 7.15 -14.58
CA MET A 168 8.74 5.75 -14.99
C MET A 168 10.09 5.29 -15.55
N ALA A 169 10.69 4.27 -14.92
CA ALA A 169 12.02 3.77 -15.30
C ALA A 169 13.10 4.88 -15.36
N ASN A 170 13.13 5.75 -14.34
CA ASN A 170 14.04 6.90 -14.21
C ASN A 170 13.91 7.97 -15.31
N GLN A 171 12.80 7.97 -16.06
CA GLN A 171 12.48 8.97 -17.06
C GLN A 171 11.14 9.62 -16.76
N LEU A 172 11.00 10.91 -17.06
CA LEU A 172 9.72 11.58 -16.99
C LEU A 172 8.90 11.18 -18.21
N CYS A 173 7.82 10.42 -18.02
CA CYS A 173 6.97 9.92 -19.08
C CYS A 173 5.50 10.22 -18.77
N GLN A 174 4.70 10.42 -19.81
CA GLN A 174 3.24 10.42 -19.66
C GLN A 174 2.77 8.96 -19.58
N GLY A 175 1.83 8.66 -18.68
CA GLY A 175 1.25 7.33 -18.59
C GLY A 175 0.63 7.03 -17.24
N HIS A 176 0.69 5.76 -16.85
CA HIS A 176 0.10 5.23 -15.63
C HIS A 176 1.16 4.49 -14.80
N GLN A 177 0.82 4.23 -13.54
CA GLN A 177 1.60 3.40 -12.65
C GLN A 177 0.74 2.26 -12.13
N ALA A 178 1.38 1.16 -11.73
CA ALA A 178 0.72 0.11 -10.98
C ALA A 178 1.56 -0.21 -9.73
N ALA A 179 0.91 -0.24 -8.58
CA ALA A 179 1.51 -0.77 -7.36
C ALA A 179 1.39 -2.28 -7.36
N LEU A 180 2.50 -2.96 -7.14
CA LEU A 180 2.54 -4.41 -7.01
C LEU A 180 2.98 -4.78 -5.61
N VAL A 181 2.32 -5.79 -5.03
CA VAL A 181 2.75 -6.44 -3.79
C VAL A 181 2.89 -7.91 -4.04
N THR A 182 4.01 -8.47 -3.62
CA THR A 182 4.26 -9.91 -3.61
C THR A 182 4.72 -10.33 -2.23
N PHE A 183 4.54 -11.60 -1.86
CA PHE A 183 5.30 -12.18 -0.76
C PHE A 183 6.17 -13.33 -1.25
N LYS A 184 7.20 -13.60 -0.47
CA LYS A 184 8.11 -14.72 -0.70
C LYS A 184 7.48 -16.03 -0.21
N GLY A 185 6.99 -16.85 -1.13
CA GLY A 185 6.55 -18.21 -0.84
C GLY A 185 7.73 -19.17 -0.67
N GLN A 186 7.45 -20.42 -0.26
CA GLN A 186 8.48 -21.45 -0.08
C GLN A 186 9.12 -21.86 -1.40
N HIS A 187 8.28 -22.13 -2.41
CA HIS A 187 8.72 -22.60 -3.72
C HIS A 187 8.81 -21.48 -4.74
N HIS A 188 7.92 -20.49 -4.62
CA HIS A 188 7.83 -19.38 -5.57
C HIS A 188 7.29 -18.11 -4.94
N ARG A 189 7.58 -17.00 -5.62
CA ARG A 189 6.92 -15.71 -5.36
C ARG A 189 5.41 -15.81 -5.59
N VAL A 190 4.65 -15.22 -4.67
CA VAL A 190 3.19 -15.14 -4.72
C VAL A 190 2.78 -13.68 -4.91
N HIS A 191 1.92 -13.42 -5.89
CA HIS A 191 1.41 -12.08 -6.18
C HIS A 191 0.17 -11.81 -5.33
N VAL A 192 0.14 -10.71 -4.57
CA VAL A 192 -0.97 -10.41 -3.66
C VAL A 192 -1.89 -9.35 -4.25
N LEU A 193 -1.30 -8.30 -4.77
CA LEU A 193 -2.00 -7.10 -5.19
C LEU A 193 -1.37 -6.52 -6.44
N ALA A 194 -2.22 -6.06 -7.36
CA ALA A 194 -1.89 -5.10 -8.39
C ALA A 194 -2.93 -3.99 -8.35
N THR A 195 -2.54 -2.74 -8.15
CA THR A 195 -3.46 -1.58 -8.11
C THR A 195 -3.05 -0.56 -9.15
N HIS A 196 -4.01 -0.11 -9.97
CA HIS A 196 -3.77 0.93 -10.97
C HIS A 196 -3.77 2.31 -10.34
N TYR A 197 -2.86 3.15 -10.79
CA TYR A 197 -2.72 4.52 -10.35
C TYR A 197 -2.37 5.45 -11.52
N ALA A 198 -2.68 6.74 -11.35
CA ALA A 198 -2.24 7.78 -12.26
C ALA A 198 -0.69 7.87 -12.29
N GLY A 199 -0.13 8.41 -13.38
CA GLY A 199 1.32 8.45 -13.60
C GLY A 199 2.15 9.22 -12.55
N ASN A 200 1.53 10.12 -11.77
CA ASN A 200 2.20 11.04 -10.84
C ASN A 200 2.02 10.66 -9.35
N THR A 201 1.79 9.38 -9.07
CA THR A 201 1.36 8.95 -7.73
C THR A 201 2.42 9.21 -6.67
N VAL A 202 1.99 9.81 -5.56
CA VAL A 202 2.83 10.10 -4.39
C VAL A 202 2.93 8.84 -3.53
N SER A 203 4.13 8.57 -3.03
CA SER A 203 4.48 7.37 -2.25
C SER A 203 3.58 7.12 -1.04
N SER A 204 3.25 8.17 -0.29
CA SER A 204 2.60 8.04 1.01
C SER A 204 1.12 7.63 0.95
N PRO A 205 0.26 8.27 0.14
CA PRO A 205 -1.10 7.76 -0.08
C PRO A 205 -1.11 6.33 -0.63
N CYS A 206 -0.19 6.03 -1.54
CA CYS A 206 -0.09 4.71 -2.17
C CYS A 206 0.26 3.60 -1.17
N LEU A 207 1.23 3.82 -0.28
CA LEU A 207 1.63 2.82 0.70
C LEU A 207 0.49 2.44 1.64
N GLY A 208 -0.28 3.42 2.12
CA GLY A 208 -1.41 3.18 3.02
C GLY A 208 -2.47 2.27 2.39
N ASP A 209 -2.82 2.50 1.11
CA ASP A 209 -3.72 1.64 0.35
C ASP A 209 -3.13 0.24 0.13
N MET A 210 -1.86 0.16 -0.29
CA MET A 210 -1.15 -1.10 -0.51
C MET A 210 -1.17 -1.98 0.74
N VAL A 211 -0.88 -1.41 1.91
CA VAL A 211 -0.86 -2.17 3.16
C VAL A 211 -2.25 -2.67 3.52
N ARG A 212 -3.27 -1.79 3.54
CA ARG A 212 -4.65 -2.18 3.88
C ARG A 212 -5.17 -3.29 2.98
N GLU A 213 -4.95 -3.15 1.68
CA GLU A 213 -5.44 -4.11 0.69
C GLU A 213 -4.65 -5.43 0.75
N THR A 214 -3.35 -5.38 1.03
CA THR A 214 -2.53 -6.58 1.28
C THR A 214 -3.04 -7.35 2.48
N GLU A 215 -3.27 -6.70 3.62
CA GLU A 215 -3.83 -7.33 4.81
C GLU A 215 -5.20 -7.95 4.55
N ARG A 216 -6.06 -7.25 3.79
CA ARG A 216 -7.41 -7.73 3.45
C ARG A 216 -7.36 -8.99 2.60
N ARG A 217 -6.46 -9.06 1.61
CA ARG A 217 -6.28 -10.21 0.71
C ARG A 217 -5.61 -11.39 1.39
N LEU A 218 -4.58 -11.14 2.20
CA LEU A 218 -3.88 -12.20 2.95
C LEU A 218 -4.68 -12.70 4.16
N GLY A 219 -5.59 -11.88 4.68
CA GLY A 219 -6.40 -12.21 5.85
C GLY A 219 -5.67 -12.20 7.17
N CYS A 220 -4.41 -11.78 7.19
CA CYS A 220 -3.59 -11.70 8.39
C CYS A 220 -2.84 -10.36 8.41
N ARG A 221 -2.34 -9.98 9.58
CA ARG A 221 -1.56 -8.76 9.80
C ARG A 221 -0.74 -8.87 11.09
N PRO A 222 0.30 -8.04 11.27
CA PRO A 222 0.99 -7.95 12.55
C PRO A 222 0.12 -7.27 13.60
N ARG A 223 0.54 -7.44 14.86
CA ARG A 223 -0.03 -6.68 15.99
C ARG A 223 0.35 -5.21 15.83
N ARG A 224 -0.63 -4.31 15.93
CA ARG A 224 -0.41 -2.86 15.93
C ARG A 224 0.32 -2.43 17.20
N ARG A 225 1.26 -1.50 17.06
CA ARG A 225 2.10 -0.97 18.14
C ARG A 225 1.46 0.23 18.81
N THR A 226 0.36 -0.02 19.53
CA THR A 226 -0.44 1.02 20.21
C THR A 226 0.37 1.76 21.28
N GLU A 227 1.29 1.06 21.94
CA GLU A 227 2.17 1.58 22.98
C GLU A 227 3.11 2.68 22.47
N LEU A 228 3.56 2.59 21.21
CA LEU A 228 4.39 3.63 20.60
C LEU A 228 3.61 4.93 20.38
N VAL A 229 2.36 4.82 19.93
CA VAL A 229 1.47 5.98 19.73
C VAL A 229 1.08 6.59 21.07
N GLN A 230 0.81 5.77 22.09
CA GLN A 230 0.56 6.25 23.45
C GLN A 230 1.74 7.05 24.02
N ALA A 231 2.97 6.56 23.83
CA ALA A 231 4.18 7.28 24.24
C ALA A 231 4.31 8.64 23.53
N ARG A 232 4.02 8.71 22.22
CA ARG A 232 3.99 9.98 21.47
C ARG A 232 2.95 10.95 22.02
N ILE A 233 1.74 10.48 22.29
CA ILE A 233 0.67 11.29 22.88
C ILE A 233 1.13 11.86 24.23
N ALA A 234 1.74 11.04 25.09
CA ALA A 234 2.21 11.48 26.41
C ALA A 234 3.28 12.59 26.32
N VAL A 235 4.22 12.47 25.38
CA VAL A 235 5.24 13.50 25.11
C VAL A 235 4.57 14.80 24.63
N LEU A 236 3.66 14.69 23.67
CA LEU A 236 2.95 15.84 23.10
C LEU A 236 2.07 16.55 24.14
N GLU A 237 1.40 15.79 25.01
CA GLU A 237 0.62 16.34 26.13
C GLU A 237 1.50 17.09 27.14
N ALA A 238 2.72 16.61 27.40
CA ALA A 238 3.67 17.33 28.24
C ALA A 238 4.09 18.67 27.61
N GLU A 239 4.31 18.70 26.29
CA GLU A 239 4.61 19.93 25.56
C GLU A 239 3.41 20.91 25.58
N ILE A 240 2.21 20.41 25.33
CA ILE A 240 0.96 21.19 25.39
C ILE A 240 0.81 21.83 26.78
N ARG A 241 1.02 21.06 27.87
CA ARG A 241 0.97 21.61 29.25
C ARG A 241 1.99 22.72 29.45
N GLY A 242 3.24 22.52 29.02
CA GLY A 242 4.30 23.53 29.13
C GLY A 242 3.98 24.81 28.35
N LYS A 243 3.47 24.69 27.12
CA LYS A 243 3.08 25.84 26.29
C LYS A 243 1.84 26.55 26.84
N ALA A 244 0.85 25.82 27.37
CA ALA A 244 -0.31 26.40 28.02
C ALA A 244 0.08 27.25 29.24
N ALA A 245 0.93 26.71 30.13
CA ALA A 245 1.46 27.45 31.27
C ALA A 245 2.22 28.72 30.86
N TRP A 246 3.01 28.66 29.78
CA TRP A 246 3.69 29.85 29.24
C TRP A 246 2.70 30.91 28.74
N CYS A 247 1.64 30.51 28.04
CA CYS A 247 0.59 31.41 27.57
C CYS A 247 -0.12 32.10 28.75
N GLU A 248 -0.43 31.37 29.82
CA GLU A 248 -1.00 31.93 31.05
C GLU A 248 -0.06 32.96 31.69
N GLN A 249 1.24 32.67 31.73
CA GLN A 249 2.24 33.61 32.26
C GLN A 249 2.30 34.90 31.43
N GLN A 250 2.26 34.82 30.09
CA GLN A 250 2.23 36.01 29.25
C GLN A 250 0.93 36.82 29.41
N GLN A 251 -0.21 36.16 29.59
CA GLN A 251 -1.46 36.84 29.92
C GLN A 251 -1.34 37.61 31.25
N ALA A 252 -0.66 37.03 32.26
CA ALA A 252 -0.38 37.73 33.51
C ALA A 252 0.54 38.95 33.30
N VAL A 253 1.56 38.86 32.44
CA VAL A 253 2.43 40.01 32.08
C VAL A 253 1.60 41.12 31.42
N ILE A 254 0.72 40.78 30.47
CA ILE A 254 -0.17 41.75 29.82
C ILE A 254 -1.04 42.46 30.86
N ARG A 255 -1.67 41.71 31.78
CA ARG A 255 -2.47 42.28 32.87
C ARG A 255 -1.65 43.25 33.73
N HIS A 256 -0.46 42.86 34.15
CA HIS A 256 0.42 43.71 34.95
C HIS A 256 0.83 45.00 34.20
N GLN A 257 1.12 44.92 32.89
CA GLN A 257 1.44 46.13 32.12
C GLN A 257 0.23 47.05 31.95
N LEU A 258 -0.98 46.50 31.77
CA LEU A 258 -2.22 47.29 31.72
C LEU A 258 -2.45 48.03 33.06
N GLU A 259 -2.32 47.35 34.19
CA GLU A 259 -2.41 47.97 35.53
C GLU A 259 -1.35 49.06 35.73
N ARG A 260 -0.12 48.81 35.27
CA ARG A 260 0.98 49.79 35.31
C ARG A 260 0.67 51.02 34.46
N GLN A 261 0.09 50.85 33.27
CA GLN A 261 -0.33 51.94 32.40
C GLN A 261 -1.41 52.80 33.05
N MET A 262 -2.43 52.18 33.66
CA MET A 262 -3.48 52.90 34.39
C MET A 262 -2.87 53.75 35.51
N ARG A 263 -2.02 53.16 36.35
CA ARG A 263 -1.33 53.87 37.46
C ARG A 263 -0.44 55.02 36.97
N LEU A 264 0.29 54.81 35.87
CA LEU A 264 1.12 55.86 35.26
C LEU A 264 0.27 56.97 34.64
N GLY A 265 -0.88 56.62 34.06
CA GLY A 265 -1.86 57.57 33.52
C GLY A 265 -2.39 58.52 34.59
N GLU A 266 -2.81 57.99 35.75
CA GLU A 266 -3.24 58.80 36.90
C GLU A 266 -2.12 59.70 37.42
N GLN A 267 -0.90 59.16 37.58
CA GLN A 267 0.26 59.94 38.03
C GLN A 267 0.61 61.08 37.05
N LEU A 268 0.49 60.84 35.74
CA LEU A 268 0.73 61.86 34.71
C LEU A 268 -0.36 62.94 34.71
N ALA A 269 -1.61 62.58 34.98
CA ALA A 269 -2.71 63.55 35.14
C ALA A 269 -2.45 64.48 36.35
N ASN A 270 -2.07 63.91 37.49
CA ASN A 270 -1.73 64.68 38.70
C ASN A 270 -0.52 65.60 38.47
N LEU A 271 0.56 65.09 37.85
CA LEU A 271 1.74 65.88 37.51
C LEU A 271 1.43 67.01 36.52
N ARG A 272 0.46 66.84 35.62
CA ARG A 272 0.02 67.90 34.71
C ARG A 272 -0.62 69.05 35.49
N THR A 273 -1.46 68.74 36.46
CA THR A 273 -2.07 69.74 37.35
C THR A 273 -1.01 70.47 38.18
N GLU A 274 -0.06 69.75 38.78
CA GLU A 274 1.07 70.32 39.54
C GLU A 274 1.94 71.24 38.67
N ILE A 275 2.29 70.82 37.45
CA ILE A 275 3.08 71.64 36.51
C ILE A 275 2.33 72.91 36.12
N ASN A 276 1.01 72.85 35.91
CA ASN A 276 0.21 74.03 35.57
C ASN A 276 0.19 75.06 36.71
N GLN A 277 0.01 74.59 37.96
CA GLN A 277 0.06 75.45 39.14
C GLN A 277 1.45 76.07 39.34
N LEU A 278 2.51 75.28 39.21
CA LEU A 278 3.89 75.77 39.29
C LEU A 278 4.23 76.72 38.15
N ALA A 279 3.72 76.50 36.93
CA ALA A 279 3.95 77.38 35.79
C ALA A 279 3.34 78.77 36.00
N GLN A 280 2.17 78.86 36.64
CA GLN A 280 1.57 80.14 37.03
C GLN A 280 2.44 80.88 38.05
N HIS A 281 3.02 80.16 39.03
CA HIS A 281 3.89 80.77 40.06
C HIS A 281 5.25 81.26 39.54
N TYR A 282 5.67 80.81 38.35
CA TYR A 282 6.95 81.16 37.72
C TYR A 282 6.79 82.12 36.52
N GLN A 283 5.62 82.75 36.31
CA GLN A 283 5.34 83.62 35.16
C GLN A 283 6.39 84.73 34.94
N ASP A 284 6.91 85.33 36.01
CA ASP A 284 7.91 86.43 35.96
C ASP A 284 9.30 86.02 36.48
N ARG A 285 9.59 84.72 36.61
CA ARG A 285 10.85 84.20 37.18
C ARG A 285 11.58 83.26 36.22
N THR A 286 12.90 83.42 36.11
CA THR A 286 13.74 82.51 35.30
C THR A 286 13.79 81.10 35.90
N VAL A 287 13.42 80.10 35.09
CA VAL A 287 13.38 78.69 35.49
C VAL A 287 14.79 78.10 35.46
N ARG A 288 15.42 77.97 36.64
CA ARG A 288 16.75 77.34 36.77
C ARG A 288 16.67 75.80 36.67
N PRO A 289 17.77 75.10 36.32
CA PRO A 289 17.78 73.64 36.09
C PRO A 289 17.26 72.79 37.26
N TYR A 290 17.43 73.26 38.50
CA TYR A 290 16.99 72.58 39.72
C TYR A 290 15.73 73.17 40.35
N SER A 291 15.02 74.07 39.67
CA SER A 291 13.77 74.66 40.16
C SER A 291 12.65 73.61 40.30
N ALA A 292 11.65 73.89 41.15
CA ALA A 292 10.52 72.99 41.36
C ALA A 292 9.78 72.67 40.05
N LEU A 293 9.62 73.66 39.17
CA LEU A 293 9.01 73.50 37.85
C LEU A 293 9.87 72.62 36.91
N ALA A 294 11.20 72.81 36.88
CA ALA A 294 12.09 71.97 36.07
C ALA A 294 12.09 70.51 36.53
N ARG A 295 12.12 70.26 37.86
CA ARG A 295 12.02 68.92 38.44
C ARG A 295 10.67 68.26 38.15
N ALA A 296 9.56 69.00 38.22
CA ALA A 296 8.23 68.49 37.86
C ALA A 296 8.13 68.11 36.38
N ARG A 297 8.68 68.93 35.48
CA ARG A 297 8.79 68.61 34.04
C ARG A 297 9.65 67.37 33.78
N GLN A 298 10.79 67.23 34.46
CA GLN A 298 11.65 66.05 34.33
C GLN A 298 10.98 64.78 34.87
N ARG A 299 10.26 64.85 36.00
CA ARG A 299 9.45 63.73 36.52
C ARG A 299 8.37 63.30 35.53
N ARG A 300 7.66 64.26 34.92
CA ARG A 300 6.67 63.97 33.86
C ARG A 300 7.30 63.28 32.65
N ALA A 301 8.44 63.78 32.15
CA ALA A 301 9.13 63.17 31.01
C ALA A 301 9.58 61.73 31.32
N SER A 302 10.13 61.48 32.52
CA SER A 302 10.48 60.12 32.96
C SER A 302 9.26 59.19 33.03
N LYS A 303 8.15 59.66 33.59
CA LYS A 303 6.90 58.89 33.67
C LYS A 303 6.26 58.64 32.29
N GLN A 304 6.37 59.58 31.37
CA GLN A 304 5.97 59.38 29.97
C GLN A 304 6.83 58.32 29.29
N GLY A 305 8.15 58.33 29.51
CA GLY A 305 9.05 57.28 29.05
C GLY A 305 8.69 55.90 29.63
N GLN A 306 8.35 55.84 30.93
CA GLN A 306 7.88 54.60 31.57
C GLN A 306 6.54 54.11 30.99
N LEU A 307 5.61 55.01 30.65
CA LEU A 307 4.33 54.65 30.04
C LEU A 307 4.55 54.10 28.62
N HIS A 308 5.40 54.76 27.82
CA HIS A 308 5.75 54.28 26.48
C HIS A 308 6.41 52.90 26.53
N SER A 309 7.33 52.70 27.48
CA SER A 309 7.94 51.38 27.71
C SER A 309 6.91 50.31 28.11
N ALA A 310 5.95 50.64 28.99
CA ALA A 310 4.89 49.71 29.39
C ALA A 310 3.96 49.32 28.21
N LEU A 311 3.61 50.28 27.35
CA LEU A 311 2.85 50.04 26.11
C LEU A 311 3.62 49.14 25.14
N GLN A 312 4.91 49.40 24.96
CA GLN A 312 5.77 48.59 24.10
C GLN A 312 5.90 47.14 24.63
N GLN A 313 6.08 46.98 25.95
CA GLN A 313 6.15 45.66 26.59
C GLN A 313 4.82 44.90 26.47
N GLU A 314 3.68 45.58 26.61
CA GLU A 314 2.36 44.97 26.39
C GLU A 314 2.21 44.49 24.93
N ALA A 315 2.55 45.34 23.96
CA ALA A 315 2.45 44.99 22.53
C ALA A 315 3.33 43.77 22.19
N GLN A 316 4.56 43.73 22.71
CA GLN A 316 5.47 42.59 22.55
C GLN A 316 4.90 41.31 23.19
N ALA A 317 4.38 41.40 24.42
CA ALA A 317 3.77 40.27 25.11
C ALA A 317 2.53 39.74 24.37
N ARG A 318 1.68 40.63 23.80
CA ARG A 318 0.53 40.23 22.96
C ARG A 318 0.96 39.52 21.69
N GLN A 319 1.97 40.04 20.99
CA GLN A 319 2.48 39.41 19.77
C GLN A 319 3.11 38.03 20.06
N ALA A 320 3.82 37.92 21.18
CA ALA A 320 4.38 36.64 21.62
C ALA A 320 3.26 35.65 22.00
N LEU A 321 2.26 36.09 22.78
CA LEU A 321 1.10 35.26 23.15
C LEU A 321 0.36 34.74 21.91
N ALA A 322 0.07 35.59 20.93
CA ALA A 322 -0.63 35.18 19.71
C ALA A 322 0.13 34.09 18.94
N ARG A 323 1.46 34.22 18.80
CA ARG A 323 2.30 33.19 18.14
C ARG A 323 2.26 31.85 18.89
N HIS A 324 2.37 31.89 20.22
CA HIS A 324 2.35 30.68 21.03
C HIS A 324 0.97 30.04 21.12
N GLN A 325 -0.11 30.82 21.10
CA GLN A 325 -1.49 30.30 21.01
C GLN A 325 -1.72 29.58 19.68
N HIS A 326 -1.24 30.13 18.56
CA HIS A 326 -1.33 29.46 17.27
C HIS A 326 -0.58 28.12 17.26
N HIS A 327 0.64 28.11 17.83
CA HIS A 327 1.42 26.88 17.95
C HIS A 327 0.75 25.85 18.89
N LEU A 328 0.19 26.29 20.03
CA LEU A 328 -0.56 25.43 20.94
C LEU A 328 -1.77 24.79 20.24
N ALA A 329 -2.50 25.55 19.43
CA ALA A 329 -3.60 25.02 18.63
C ALA A 329 -3.12 23.94 17.64
N GLY A 330 -1.96 24.12 17.02
CA GLY A 330 -1.33 23.11 16.17
C GLY A 330 -0.99 21.82 16.93
N LEU A 331 -0.38 21.92 18.10
CA LEU A 331 -0.09 20.76 18.96
C LEU A 331 -1.36 20.03 19.41
N GLN A 332 -2.42 20.79 19.75
CA GLN A 332 -3.73 20.21 20.11
C GLN A 332 -4.38 19.45 18.93
N GLN A 333 -4.26 19.98 17.71
CA GLN A 333 -4.73 19.29 16.51
C GLN A 333 -3.94 18.00 16.24
N GLU A 334 -2.62 18.04 16.38
CA GLU A 334 -1.77 16.85 16.25
C GLU A 334 -2.15 15.78 17.30
N ARG A 335 -2.37 16.19 18.55
CA ARG A 335 -2.84 15.28 19.61
C ARG A 335 -4.16 14.61 19.25
N ALA A 336 -5.13 15.37 18.74
CA ALA A 336 -6.42 14.82 18.32
C ALA A 336 -6.24 13.77 17.21
N GLY A 337 -5.36 14.03 16.24
CA GLY A 337 -5.01 13.07 15.19
C GLY A 337 -4.38 11.78 15.74
N LEU A 338 -3.44 11.89 16.69
CA LEU A 338 -2.81 10.73 17.32
C LEU A 338 -3.79 9.91 18.16
N VAL A 339 -4.71 10.55 18.88
CA VAL A 339 -5.76 9.85 19.65
C VAL A 339 -6.68 9.07 18.71
N GLN A 340 -7.09 9.66 17.59
CA GLN A 340 -7.89 8.96 16.59
C GLN A 340 -7.13 7.78 15.97
N ARG A 341 -5.83 7.96 15.69
CA ARG A 341 -4.94 6.91 15.18
C ARG A 341 -4.84 5.75 16.18
N LEU A 342 -4.60 6.05 17.46
CA LEU A 342 -4.54 5.05 18.53
C LEU A 342 -5.82 4.21 18.60
N ALA A 343 -6.99 4.86 18.61
CA ALA A 343 -8.27 4.17 18.63
C ALA A 343 -8.45 3.21 17.44
N GLN A 344 -8.02 3.62 16.23
CA GLN A 344 -8.05 2.75 15.05
C GLN A 344 -7.14 1.52 15.22
N LEU A 345 -5.93 1.71 15.75
CA LEU A 345 -4.98 0.61 15.97
C LEU A 345 -5.46 -0.38 17.05
N GLU A 346 -6.15 0.12 18.09
CA GLU A 346 -6.77 -0.71 19.13
C GLU A 346 -7.91 -1.57 18.55
N VAL A 347 -8.74 -1.00 17.66
CA VAL A 347 -9.78 -1.76 16.94
C VAL A 347 -9.16 -2.83 16.04
N ASP A 348 -8.09 -2.48 15.31
CA ASP A 348 -7.37 -3.44 14.48
C ASP A 348 -6.86 -4.62 15.31
N ASN A 349 -6.26 -4.36 16.46
CA ASN A 349 -5.77 -5.40 17.39
C ASN A 349 -6.91 -6.25 17.97
N ALA A 350 -8.04 -5.64 18.32
CA ALA A 350 -9.20 -6.37 18.85
C ALA A 350 -9.79 -7.37 17.85
N SER A 351 -9.69 -7.08 16.55
CA SER A 351 -10.16 -7.95 15.47
C SER A 351 -9.19 -9.06 15.05
N LEU A 352 -8.01 -9.13 15.69
CA LEU A 352 -6.88 -9.98 15.31
C LEU A 352 -6.56 -10.97 16.44
N PRO A 353 -7.07 -12.21 16.38
CA PRO A 353 -6.84 -13.20 17.43
C PRO A 353 -5.39 -13.69 17.46
N ASN A 354 -4.78 -13.86 16.28
CA ASN A 354 -3.42 -14.39 16.13
C ASN A 354 -2.60 -13.48 15.20
N PRO A 355 -1.83 -12.53 15.75
CA PRO A 355 -0.99 -11.65 14.93
C PRO A 355 0.13 -12.43 14.24
N VAL A 356 0.39 -12.08 12.98
CA VAL A 356 1.45 -12.69 12.17
C VAL A 356 2.61 -11.72 12.04
N PRO A 357 3.85 -12.09 12.39
CA PRO A 357 5.01 -11.27 12.11
C PRO A 357 5.14 -11.05 10.61
N MET A 358 5.29 -9.79 10.21
CA MET A 358 5.42 -9.40 8.80
C MET A 358 6.51 -8.36 8.63
N ARG A 359 7.18 -8.45 7.48
CA ARG A 359 8.26 -7.54 7.11
C ARG A 359 8.05 -6.99 5.71
N TRP A 360 8.25 -5.68 5.53
CA TRP A 360 8.25 -5.02 4.23
C TRP A 360 9.67 -4.78 3.70
N LEU A 361 9.89 -5.16 2.43
CA LEU A 361 11.01 -4.75 1.61
C LEU A 361 10.47 -3.80 0.53
N LEU A 362 10.85 -2.52 0.60
CA LEU A 362 10.27 -1.47 -0.26
C LEU A 362 11.34 -0.76 -1.07
N ASP A 363 10.96 -0.29 -2.26
CA ASP A 363 11.82 0.58 -3.05
C ASP A 363 12.04 1.95 -2.37
N GLY A 364 13.10 2.65 -2.78
CA GLY A 364 13.42 4.01 -2.34
C GLY A 364 12.25 4.99 -2.48
N GLY A 365 11.36 4.78 -3.46
CA GLY A 365 10.11 5.52 -3.58
C GLY A 365 9.32 5.65 -2.26
N PHE A 366 9.36 4.65 -1.38
CA PHE A 366 8.58 4.61 -0.13
C PHE A 366 9.38 5.00 1.13
N GLY A 367 10.68 5.26 1.02
CA GLY A 367 11.56 5.48 2.18
C GLY A 367 11.56 6.89 2.75
N ASP A 368 10.39 7.50 2.92
CA ASP A 368 10.22 8.77 3.62
C ASP A 368 9.83 8.56 5.09
N ALA A 369 9.99 9.61 5.90
CA ALA A 369 9.77 9.53 7.34
C ALA A 369 8.31 9.20 7.72
N ALA A 370 7.33 9.66 6.95
CA ALA A 370 5.91 9.42 7.23
C ALA A 370 5.56 7.96 7.01
N ASN A 371 5.98 7.40 5.87
CA ASN A 371 5.80 5.98 5.54
C ASN A 371 6.47 5.04 6.53
N VAL A 372 7.69 5.36 6.94
CA VAL A 372 8.42 4.59 7.96
C VAL A 372 7.69 4.66 9.31
N THR A 373 7.18 5.83 9.69
CA THR A 373 6.38 6.01 10.93
C THR A 373 5.13 5.13 10.89
N ASP A 374 4.37 5.18 9.79
CA ASP A 374 3.13 4.44 9.64
C ASP A 374 3.35 2.93 9.69
N LEU A 375 4.37 2.41 8.99
CA LEU A 375 4.68 0.97 8.99
C LEU A 375 5.11 0.49 10.39
N ILE A 376 5.89 1.29 11.11
CA ILE A 376 6.29 0.97 12.49
C ILE A 376 5.04 0.85 13.37
N GLU A 377 4.15 1.84 13.34
CA GLU A 377 2.90 1.82 14.14
C GLU A 377 1.98 0.68 13.76
N LEU A 378 1.94 0.32 12.47
CA LEU A 378 1.15 -0.79 11.97
C LEU A 378 1.69 -2.15 12.38
N GLY A 379 2.89 -2.23 12.97
CA GLY A 379 3.47 -3.47 13.50
C GLY A 379 4.49 -4.15 12.60
N TYR A 380 4.93 -3.50 11.52
CA TYR A 380 5.84 -4.12 10.56
C TYR A 380 7.31 -3.96 10.96
N ASP A 381 8.09 -4.97 10.64
CA ASP A 381 9.52 -4.80 10.35
C ASP A 381 9.67 -4.19 8.95
N LEU A 382 10.69 -3.36 8.72
CA LEU A 382 10.84 -2.72 7.41
C LEU A 382 12.30 -2.51 6.99
N TYR A 383 12.51 -2.61 5.68
CA TYR A 383 13.79 -2.37 5.00
C TYR A 383 13.50 -1.60 3.72
N THR A 384 14.06 -0.40 3.61
CA THR A 384 13.85 0.47 2.45
C THR A 384 15.05 1.36 2.22
N ILE A 385 15.26 1.81 0.99
CA ILE A 385 16.24 2.87 0.72
C ILE A 385 15.60 4.22 1.04
N ALA A 386 16.37 5.18 1.54
CA ALA A 386 15.90 6.53 1.78
C ALA A 386 15.43 7.20 0.47
N HIS A 387 14.26 7.84 0.51
CA HIS A 387 13.62 8.43 -0.68
C HIS A 387 14.46 9.52 -1.35
N ASN A 388 15.16 10.33 -0.55
CA ASN A 388 15.95 11.44 -1.06
C ASN A 388 17.45 11.26 -0.79
N GLY A 389 18.26 11.83 -1.67
CA GLY A 389 19.71 11.88 -1.51
C GLY A 389 20.18 12.75 -0.34
N GLN A 390 19.31 13.59 0.26
CA GLN A 390 19.66 14.47 1.37
C GLN A 390 20.05 13.67 2.62
N THR A 391 19.30 12.60 2.92
CA THR A 391 19.64 11.70 4.03
C THR A 391 21.02 11.09 3.83
N THR A 392 21.30 10.59 2.63
CA THR A 392 22.61 10.04 2.26
C THR A 392 23.71 11.10 2.35
N GLN A 393 23.47 12.33 1.89
CA GLN A 393 24.43 13.42 1.99
C GLN A 393 24.74 13.82 3.43
N ALA A 394 23.74 13.84 4.31
CA ALA A 394 23.93 14.12 5.73
C ALA A 394 24.79 13.03 6.39
N LEU A 395 24.46 11.75 6.16
CA LEU A 395 25.24 10.62 6.69
C LEU A 395 26.68 10.61 6.17
N ARG A 396 26.90 10.95 4.90
CA ARG A 396 28.25 11.07 4.34
C ARG A 396 29.11 12.14 5.04
N LYS A 397 28.50 13.23 5.52
CA LYS A 397 29.20 14.27 6.29
C LYS A 397 29.53 13.83 7.72
N GLU A 398 28.79 12.87 8.25
CA GLU A 398 28.95 12.30 9.60
C GLU A 398 29.82 11.04 9.63
N MET A 399 30.33 10.63 8.47
CA MET A 399 31.16 9.44 8.34
C MET A 399 32.46 9.60 9.15
N PRO A 400 32.83 8.62 10.00
CA PRO A 400 34.11 8.62 10.70
C PRO A 400 35.29 8.64 9.74
N ALA A 401 36.40 9.29 10.13
CA ALA A 401 37.63 9.33 9.34
C ALA A 401 38.24 7.94 9.10
N GLU A 402 38.13 7.05 10.09
CA GLU A 402 38.59 5.65 10.04
C GLU A 402 37.39 4.69 9.95
N ALA A 403 36.45 4.96 9.05
CA ALA A 403 35.27 4.11 8.87
C ALA A 403 35.65 2.69 8.40
N VAL A 404 35.28 1.69 9.20
CA VAL A 404 35.41 0.27 8.84
C VAL A 404 34.17 -0.17 8.08
N TRP A 405 34.36 -0.52 6.81
CA TRP A 405 33.28 -0.97 5.93
C TRP A 405 33.15 -2.49 5.98
N THR A 406 31.90 -2.97 6.08
CA THR A 406 31.59 -4.39 6.03
C THR A 406 31.21 -4.76 4.60
N GLN A 407 31.83 -5.79 4.03
CA GLN A 407 31.40 -6.33 2.74
C GLN A 407 30.03 -7.00 2.91
N VAL A 408 29.02 -6.56 2.15
CA VAL A 408 27.63 -7.06 2.27
C VAL A 408 27.04 -7.59 0.96
N GLY A 409 27.74 -7.38 -0.16
CA GLY A 409 27.40 -7.93 -1.46
C GLY A 409 28.66 -8.17 -2.29
N SER A 410 28.53 -8.60 -3.55
CA SER A 410 29.70 -8.81 -4.42
C SER A 410 30.47 -7.52 -4.73
N ARG A 411 29.78 -6.37 -4.73
CA ARG A 411 30.34 -5.03 -5.01
C ARG A 411 29.85 -3.96 -4.04
N THR A 412 29.20 -4.37 -2.96
CA THR A 412 28.52 -3.46 -2.04
C THR A 412 29.10 -3.62 -0.65
N GLU A 413 29.43 -2.49 -0.05
CA GLU A 413 29.88 -2.39 1.32
C GLU A 413 28.88 -1.56 2.13
N ALA A 414 28.79 -1.87 3.42
CA ALA A 414 27.91 -1.20 4.36
C ALA A 414 28.68 -0.62 5.55
N LEU A 415 28.22 0.53 6.02
CA LEU A 415 28.69 1.18 7.24
C LEU A 415 27.48 1.57 8.08
N ASP A 416 27.41 1.05 9.29
CA ASP A 416 26.39 1.47 10.25
C ASP A 416 26.69 2.87 10.78
N MET A 417 25.66 3.70 10.83
CA MET A 417 25.76 5.07 11.30
C MET A 417 25.25 5.18 12.74
N ALA A 418 25.88 6.03 13.54
CA ALA A 418 25.42 6.34 14.89
C ALA A 418 24.10 7.12 14.90
N ARG A 419 23.76 7.82 13.80
CA ARG A 419 22.50 8.53 13.65
C ARG A 419 21.34 7.54 13.58
N GLN A 420 20.34 7.76 14.43
CA GLN A 420 19.14 6.93 14.51
C GLN A 420 17.84 7.65 14.09
N HIS A 421 17.93 8.87 13.57
CA HIS A 421 16.77 9.69 13.27
C HIS A 421 16.64 9.98 11.78
N LEU A 422 15.45 9.70 11.23
CA LEU A 422 15.08 9.91 9.84
C LEU A 422 14.03 11.02 9.74
N GLY A 423 14.42 12.21 9.29
CA GLY A 423 13.49 13.29 9.00
C GLY A 423 12.65 13.70 10.21
N GLN A 424 11.34 13.46 10.15
CA GLN A 424 10.38 13.71 11.25
C GLN A 424 9.85 12.41 11.88
N CYS A 425 10.49 11.27 11.59
CA CYS A 425 10.09 9.98 12.15
C CYS A 425 10.36 10.01 13.68
N PRO A 426 9.34 9.83 14.52
CA PRO A 426 9.47 9.95 15.97
C PRO A 426 10.20 8.74 16.58
N TYR A 427 10.39 7.67 15.81
CA TYR A 427 10.99 6.42 16.28
C TYR A 427 12.46 6.31 15.87
N PRO A 428 13.32 5.74 16.73
CA PRO A 428 14.69 5.44 16.34
C PRO A 428 14.68 4.36 15.25
N VAL A 429 15.41 4.61 14.18
CA VAL A 429 15.61 3.68 13.06
C VAL A 429 17.10 3.49 12.82
N ARG A 430 17.49 2.31 12.36
CA ARG A 430 18.89 2.08 11.99
C ARG A 430 19.12 2.60 10.57
N LEU A 431 20.13 3.47 10.45
CA LEU A 431 20.57 4.01 9.18
C LEU A 431 21.93 3.40 8.82
N THR A 432 21.98 2.72 7.68
CA THR A 432 23.20 2.07 7.19
C THR A 432 23.56 2.69 5.83
N LEU A 433 24.76 3.25 5.74
CA LEU A 433 25.29 3.81 4.50
C LEU A 433 25.82 2.67 3.64
N LEU A 434 25.29 2.54 2.42
CA LEU A 434 25.77 1.60 1.42
C LEU A 434 26.67 2.34 0.43
N ARG A 435 27.76 1.70 -0.01
CA ARG A 435 28.56 2.17 -1.13
C ARG A 435 28.88 1.07 -2.12
N TRP A 436 29.05 1.43 -3.38
CA TRP A 436 29.56 0.55 -4.43
C TRP A 436 30.41 1.35 -5.41
N SER A 437 31.43 0.70 -5.97
CA SER A 437 32.31 1.32 -6.97
C SER A 437 31.70 1.27 -8.36
N GLN A 438 31.79 2.38 -9.08
CA GLN A 438 31.51 2.49 -10.50
C GLN A 438 32.66 3.30 -11.13
N GLY A 439 33.58 2.59 -11.78
CA GLY A 439 34.87 3.15 -12.20
C GLY A 439 35.67 3.65 -10.99
N ASP A 440 36.19 4.86 -11.08
CA ASP A 440 36.99 5.50 -10.02
C ASP A 440 36.14 6.22 -8.96
N THR A 441 34.81 6.12 -9.05
CA THR A 441 33.89 6.81 -8.15
C THR A 441 33.04 5.86 -7.34
N PHE A 442 32.71 6.28 -6.12
CA PHE A 442 31.76 5.57 -5.27
C PHE A 442 30.39 6.22 -5.35
N HIS A 443 29.38 5.39 -5.57
CA HIS A 443 27.99 5.75 -5.38
C HIS A 443 27.54 5.34 -3.98
N TYR A 444 26.57 6.09 -3.45
CA TYR A 444 26.09 5.91 -2.08
C TYR A 444 24.57 5.89 -2.03
N SER A 445 24.04 5.05 -1.14
CA SER A 445 22.62 5.04 -0.76
C SER A 445 22.49 4.82 0.74
N THR A 446 21.35 5.22 1.31
CA THR A 446 21.06 4.95 2.72
C THR A 446 20.00 3.86 2.81
N LEU A 447 20.32 2.76 3.47
CA LEU A 447 19.37 1.73 3.87
C LEU A 447 18.80 2.10 5.24
N ILE A 448 17.47 2.17 5.31
CA ILE A 448 16.70 2.34 6.53
C ILE A 448 16.21 0.96 6.95
N SER A 449 16.44 0.60 8.21
CA SER A 449 15.90 -0.64 8.77
C SER A 449 15.32 -0.43 10.16
N PHE A 450 14.23 -1.14 10.42
CA PHE A 450 13.58 -1.22 11.74
C PHE A 450 13.14 -2.66 11.99
N SER A 451 13.44 -3.17 13.19
CA SER A 451 12.93 -4.45 13.70
C SER A 451 12.76 -4.37 15.21
N GLU A 452 11.67 -4.93 15.70
CA GLU A 452 11.31 -4.91 17.13
C GLU A 452 11.97 -6.04 17.92
N THR A 453 12.14 -7.22 17.31
CA THR A 453 12.67 -8.40 18.01
C THR A 453 14.18 -8.39 18.12
N ALA A 454 14.88 -8.23 16.99
CA ALA A 454 16.32 -8.10 16.96
C ALA A 454 16.79 -7.44 15.64
N PRO A 455 17.71 -6.47 15.70
CA PRO A 455 18.34 -5.95 14.49
C PRO A 455 19.20 -7.04 13.85
N LEU A 456 19.12 -7.16 12.53
CA LEU A 456 19.98 -8.08 11.78
C LEU A 456 21.46 -7.67 11.90
N PRO A 457 22.42 -8.59 11.79
CA PRO A 457 23.82 -8.23 11.59
C PRO A 457 23.99 -7.33 10.35
N VAL A 458 25.00 -6.43 10.35
CA VAL A 458 25.29 -5.55 9.19
C VAL A 458 25.45 -6.35 7.90
N ALA A 459 26.15 -7.49 8.01
CA ALA A 459 26.40 -8.41 6.90
C ALA A 459 25.11 -8.90 6.23
N ASP A 460 24.02 -9.05 7.00
CA ASP A 460 22.76 -9.64 6.52
C ASP A 460 21.73 -8.58 6.08
N LEU A 461 21.95 -7.30 6.39
CA LEU A 461 21.04 -6.21 6.05
C LEU A 461 20.82 -6.09 4.56
N PHE A 462 21.91 -5.91 3.79
CA PHE A 462 21.81 -5.75 2.35
C PHE A 462 21.33 -7.03 1.67
N PRO A 463 21.84 -8.25 1.98
CA PRO A 463 21.28 -9.49 1.44
C PRO A 463 19.78 -9.64 1.70
N THR A 464 19.30 -9.27 2.89
CA THR A 464 17.86 -9.30 3.21
C THR A 464 17.09 -8.29 2.38
N TYR A 465 17.53 -7.04 2.34
CA TYR A 465 16.90 -6.01 1.50
C TYR A 465 16.92 -6.40 0.00
N HIS A 466 18.00 -7.03 -0.46
CA HIS A 466 18.20 -7.43 -1.84
C HIS A 466 17.23 -8.52 -2.30
N GLN A 467 16.57 -9.22 -1.38
CA GLN A 467 15.45 -10.11 -1.71
C GLN A 467 14.29 -9.37 -2.40
N ARG A 468 14.26 -8.02 -2.36
CA ARG A 468 13.39 -7.19 -3.21
C ARG A 468 13.54 -7.49 -4.71
N GLN A 469 14.65 -8.07 -5.18
CA GLN A 469 14.78 -8.55 -6.56
C GLN A 469 13.66 -9.52 -6.98
N ASP A 470 13.04 -10.21 -6.02
CA ASP A 470 11.89 -11.07 -6.31
C ASP A 470 10.72 -10.28 -6.91
N ILE A 471 10.39 -9.09 -6.38
CA ILE A 471 9.30 -8.27 -6.97
C ILE A 471 9.71 -7.66 -8.32
N GLU A 472 10.97 -7.29 -8.50
CA GLU A 472 11.48 -6.81 -9.80
C GLU A 472 11.35 -7.88 -10.88
N ALA A 473 11.67 -9.14 -10.53
CA ALA A 473 11.43 -10.28 -11.39
C ALA A 473 9.94 -10.51 -11.67
N GLY A 474 9.05 -10.21 -10.71
CA GLY A 474 7.59 -10.24 -10.88
C GLY A 474 7.09 -9.18 -11.85
N ILE A 475 7.57 -7.95 -11.73
CA ILE A 475 7.29 -6.87 -12.68
C ILE A 475 7.79 -7.25 -14.08
N LYS A 476 9.02 -7.76 -14.19
CA LYS A 476 9.59 -8.19 -15.47
C LYS A 476 8.78 -9.32 -16.10
N GLN A 477 8.32 -10.27 -15.29
CA GLN A 477 7.42 -11.34 -15.73
C GLN A 477 6.10 -10.76 -16.27
N GLY A 478 5.43 -9.87 -15.54
CA GLY A 478 4.22 -9.20 -16.02
C GLY A 478 4.42 -8.48 -17.36
N LYS A 479 5.49 -7.69 -17.49
CA LYS A 479 5.81 -6.92 -18.70
C LYS A 479 6.14 -7.78 -19.91
N SER A 480 6.98 -8.82 -19.73
CA SER A 480 7.56 -9.58 -20.83
C SER A 480 6.84 -10.90 -21.14
N THR A 481 6.22 -11.52 -20.13
CA THR A 481 5.58 -12.83 -20.25
C THR A 481 4.08 -12.67 -20.49
N PHE A 482 3.40 -11.86 -19.68
CA PHE A 482 1.95 -11.62 -19.76
C PHE A 482 1.58 -10.33 -20.52
N SER A 483 2.52 -9.81 -21.32
CA SER A 483 2.31 -8.66 -22.20
C SER A 483 1.73 -7.40 -21.53
N PHE A 484 1.96 -7.18 -20.22
CA PHE A 484 1.40 -6.04 -19.50
C PHE A 484 1.69 -4.73 -20.24
N THR A 485 2.94 -4.43 -20.60
CA THR A 485 3.27 -3.19 -21.34
C THR A 485 3.10 -3.27 -22.86
N LYS A 486 2.90 -4.47 -23.41
CA LYS A 486 2.88 -4.69 -24.86
C LYS A 486 1.47 -4.66 -25.42
N LEU A 487 0.54 -5.35 -24.76
CA LEU A 487 -0.86 -5.42 -25.17
C LEU A 487 -1.47 -4.02 -25.14
N ARG A 488 -1.73 -3.48 -26.34
CA ARG A 488 -2.15 -2.09 -26.50
C ARG A 488 -3.63 -1.91 -26.20
N VAL A 489 -3.91 -1.33 -25.04
CA VAL A 489 -5.26 -1.01 -24.56
C VAL A 489 -5.31 0.47 -24.19
N ARG A 490 -6.42 1.14 -24.49
CA ARG A 490 -6.58 2.60 -24.32
C ARG A 490 -7.71 2.98 -23.37
N SER A 491 -8.69 2.12 -23.12
CA SER A 491 -9.77 2.43 -22.21
C SER A 491 -9.29 2.34 -20.75
N PRO A 492 -9.74 3.23 -19.85
CA PRO A 492 -9.39 3.17 -18.44
C PRO A 492 -9.68 1.79 -17.82
N ALA A 493 -10.87 1.25 -18.09
CA ALA A 493 -11.28 -0.07 -17.62
C ALA A 493 -10.35 -1.18 -18.12
N GLY A 494 -9.99 -1.16 -19.40
CA GLY A 494 -9.10 -2.16 -19.99
C GLY A 494 -7.68 -2.09 -19.44
N LEU A 495 -7.18 -0.90 -19.08
CA LEU A 495 -5.87 -0.74 -18.41
C LEU A 495 -5.86 -1.36 -17.01
N VAL A 496 -6.91 -1.09 -16.23
CA VAL A 496 -7.08 -1.65 -14.88
C VAL A 496 -7.18 -3.18 -14.96
N LEU A 497 -8.04 -3.71 -15.82
CA LEU A 497 -8.23 -5.16 -16.00
C LEU A 497 -6.97 -5.86 -16.52
N LEU A 498 -6.23 -5.24 -17.43
CA LEU A 498 -4.94 -5.78 -17.88
C LEU A 498 -3.93 -5.84 -16.73
N GLY A 499 -3.91 -4.85 -15.83
CA GLY A 499 -3.13 -4.90 -14.61
C GLY A 499 -3.51 -6.09 -13.73
N GLN A 500 -4.80 -6.33 -13.52
CA GLN A 500 -5.27 -7.47 -12.73
C GLN A 500 -4.87 -8.82 -13.35
N PHE A 501 -5.10 -9.00 -14.65
CA PHE A 501 -4.74 -10.23 -15.33
C PHE A 501 -3.22 -10.45 -15.35
N ALA A 502 -2.45 -9.48 -15.84
CA ALA A 502 -1.04 -9.67 -16.13
C ALA A 502 -0.10 -9.55 -14.91
N LEU A 503 -0.51 -8.85 -13.85
CA LEU A 503 0.33 -8.60 -12.67
C LEU A 503 -0.12 -9.36 -11.42
N PHE A 504 -1.36 -9.86 -11.37
CA PHE A 504 -1.89 -10.57 -10.20
C PHE A 504 -2.41 -11.97 -10.56
N PHE A 505 -3.42 -12.06 -11.44
CA PHE A 505 -4.15 -13.32 -11.66
C PHE A 505 -3.32 -14.36 -12.42
N TRP A 506 -2.84 -14.07 -13.63
CA TRP A 506 -2.06 -15.03 -14.44
C TRP A 506 -0.74 -15.50 -13.80
N PRO A 507 0.07 -14.62 -13.17
CA PRO A 507 1.28 -15.06 -12.48
C PRO A 507 1.02 -16.11 -11.38
N ASN A 508 -0.10 -16.00 -10.67
CA ASN A 508 -0.50 -16.97 -9.65
C ASN A 508 -1.18 -18.20 -10.26
N PHE A 509 -2.13 -17.98 -11.16
CA PHE A 509 -2.90 -19.03 -11.82
C PHE A 509 -2.00 -20.05 -12.53
N VAL A 510 -0.99 -19.60 -13.28
CA VAL A 510 -0.06 -20.51 -13.96
C VAL A 510 0.74 -21.36 -12.98
N ARG A 511 1.11 -20.81 -11.82
CA ARG A 511 1.81 -21.57 -10.77
C ARG A 511 0.89 -22.59 -10.11
N TRP A 512 -0.32 -22.17 -9.76
CA TRP A 512 -1.31 -23.07 -9.18
C TRP A 512 -1.68 -24.20 -10.15
N ALA A 513 -1.82 -23.89 -11.44
CA ALA A 513 -2.04 -24.88 -12.48
C ALA A 513 -0.83 -25.80 -12.66
N THR A 514 0.40 -25.30 -12.50
CA THR A 514 1.63 -26.12 -12.53
C THR A 514 1.59 -27.16 -11.41
N ASP A 515 1.25 -26.75 -10.18
CA ASP A 515 1.17 -27.66 -9.04
C ASP A 515 0.18 -28.82 -9.28
N TRP A 516 -0.91 -28.56 -10.02
CA TRP A 516 -1.84 -29.61 -10.45
C TRP A 516 -1.31 -30.44 -11.63
N LEU A 517 -0.73 -29.79 -12.65
CA LEU A 517 -0.30 -30.44 -13.90
C LEU A 517 0.91 -31.37 -13.75
N VAL A 518 1.80 -31.11 -12.79
CA VAL A 518 2.96 -31.97 -12.53
C VAL A 518 2.52 -33.40 -12.19
N ASP A 519 1.43 -33.53 -11.44
CA ASP A 519 0.83 -34.84 -11.10
C ASP A 519 0.07 -35.47 -12.27
N GLN A 520 -0.15 -34.73 -13.37
CA GLN A 520 -0.88 -35.21 -14.54
C GLN A 520 0.02 -35.66 -15.69
N VAL A 521 1.34 -35.66 -15.52
CA VAL A 521 2.27 -36.13 -16.54
C VAL A 521 2.11 -37.64 -16.73
N HIS A 522 1.63 -38.05 -17.91
CA HIS A 522 1.45 -39.46 -18.26
C HIS A 522 2.74 -40.05 -18.85
N SER A 523 3.39 -39.30 -19.75
CA SER A 523 4.63 -39.72 -20.39
C SER A 523 5.55 -38.52 -20.70
N GLY A 524 6.86 -38.76 -20.72
CA GLY A 524 7.85 -37.72 -21.08
C GLY A 524 8.23 -36.73 -19.97
N ALA A 525 8.18 -37.14 -18.69
CA ALA A 525 8.49 -36.28 -17.54
C ALA A 525 9.82 -35.51 -17.70
N ASP A 526 10.92 -36.18 -18.02
CA ASP A 526 12.24 -35.56 -18.20
C ASP A 526 12.23 -34.43 -19.26
N ARG A 527 11.37 -34.53 -20.29
CA ARG A 527 11.24 -33.51 -21.34
C ARG A 527 10.44 -32.29 -20.86
N LEU A 528 9.55 -32.49 -19.89
CA LEU A 528 8.72 -31.45 -19.30
C LEU A 528 9.38 -30.77 -18.09
N ASP A 529 10.45 -31.32 -17.50
CA ASP A 529 11.15 -30.65 -16.39
C ASP A 529 11.52 -29.18 -16.65
N PRO A 530 12.05 -28.78 -17.83
CA PRO A 530 12.34 -27.38 -18.13
C PRO A 530 11.10 -26.49 -18.20
N LEU A 531 9.92 -27.07 -18.47
CA LEU A 531 8.63 -26.39 -18.53
C LEU A 531 8.25 -25.88 -17.14
N TRP A 532 8.33 -26.74 -16.14
CA TRP A 532 7.89 -26.45 -14.77
C TRP A 532 8.80 -25.43 -14.07
N ALA A 533 10.08 -25.42 -14.41
CA ALA A 533 11.07 -24.54 -13.79
C ALA A 533 10.82 -23.03 -14.04
N ARG A 534 10.19 -22.66 -15.17
CA ARG A 534 10.05 -21.25 -15.58
C ARG A 534 8.70 -20.96 -16.21
N VAL A 535 7.90 -20.13 -15.53
CA VAL A 535 6.62 -19.59 -16.05
C VAL A 535 6.76 -18.98 -17.45
N ARG A 536 7.88 -18.31 -17.75
CA ARG A 536 8.12 -17.75 -19.09
C ARG A 536 8.21 -18.85 -20.17
N THR A 537 8.81 -20.00 -19.87
CA THR A 537 8.85 -21.14 -20.78
C THR A 537 7.44 -21.67 -21.01
N GLN A 538 6.65 -21.82 -19.94
CA GLN A 538 5.26 -22.28 -20.05
C GLN A 538 4.43 -21.36 -20.96
N VAL A 539 4.49 -20.05 -20.72
CA VAL A 539 3.65 -19.07 -21.41
C VAL A 539 4.15 -18.71 -22.81
N ARG A 540 5.46 -18.59 -23.02
CA ARG A 540 6.01 -18.11 -24.30
C ARG A 540 6.45 -19.21 -25.26
N VAL A 541 6.61 -20.44 -24.78
CA VAL A 541 7.03 -21.58 -25.60
C VAL A 541 5.91 -22.61 -25.64
N ALA A 542 5.59 -23.23 -24.51
CA ALA A 542 4.67 -24.37 -24.48
C ALA A 542 3.22 -23.99 -24.80
N ALA A 543 2.75 -22.81 -24.37
CA ALA A 543 1.43 -22.31 -24.74
C ALA A 543 1.27 -21.95 -26.22
N ASN A 544 2.37 -21.90 -26.97
CA ASN A 544 2.40 -21.64 -28.41
C ASN A 544 3.07 -22.80 -29.16
N THR A 545 2.99 -24.02 -28.61
CA THR A 545 3.49 -25.25 -29.23
C THR A 545 2.31 -26.06 -29.75
N PRO A 546 2.40 -26.64 -30.97
CA PRO A 546 1.38 -27.54 -31.49
C PRO A 546 1.20 -28.77 -30.62
N ALA A 547 -0.05 -29.22 -30.51
CA ALA A 547 -0.42 -30.43 -29.79
C ALA A 547 -1.71 -31.03 -30.36
N ILE A 548 -1.98 -32.25 -29.93
CA ILE A 548 -3.20 -32.98 -30.20
C ILE A 548 -3.92 -33.20 -28.88
N VAL A 549 -5.21 -32.85 -28.84
CA VAL A 549 -6.11 -33.21 -27.75
C VAL A 549 -6.87 -34.46 -28.13
N LEU A 550 -6.73 -35.47 -27.29
CA LEU A 550 -7.34 -36.78 -27.41
C LEU A 550 -8.49 -36.86 -26.41
N THR A 551 -9.71 -37.10 -26.88
CA THR A 551 -10.86 -37.35 -26.00
C THR A 551 -11.42 -38.73 -26.28
N SER A 552 -11.59 -39.52 -25.22
CA SER A 552 -12.20 -40.85 -25.27
C SER A 552 -13.11 -41.05 -24.05
N PRO A 553 -13.89 -42.14 -23.98
CA PRO A 553 -14.64 -42.50 -22.78
C PRO A 553 -13.77 -42.70 -21.53
N ALA A 554 -12.49 -43.00 -21.70
CA ALA A 554 -11.53 -43.17 -20.59
C ALA A 554 -10.92 -41.84 -20.10
N GLY A 555 -11.18 -40.73 -20.80
CA GLY A 555 -10.75 -39.38 -20.42
C GLY A 555 -10.13 -38.58 -21.56
N GLN A 556 -9.42 -37.52 -21.19
CA GLN A 556 -8.79 -36.57 -22.07
C GLN A 556 -7.29 -36.46 -21.82
N TRP A 557 -6.52 -36.37 -22.90
CA TRP A 557 -5.07 -36.19 -22.88
C TRP A 557 -4.65 -35.12 -23.87
N LEU A 558 -3.54 -34.48 -23.56
CA LEU A 558 -2.84 -33.58 -24.45
C LEU A 558 -1.48 -34.18 -24.78
N GLN A 559 -1.22 -34.39 -26.06
CA GLN A 559 0.06 -34.87 -26.57
C GLN A 559 0.74 -33.76 -27.37
N PHE A 560 1.96 -33.40 -26.97
CA PHE A 560 2.76 -32.41 -27.70
C PHE A 560 3.23 -32.98 -29.03
N ASP A 561 3.20 -32.15 -30.07
CA ASP A 561 3.62 -32.53 -31.42
C ASP A 561 5.08 -33.00 -31.47
N ALA A 562 5.36 -34.03 -32.27
CA ALA A 562 6.66 -34.68 -32.37
C ALA A 562 7.79 -33.77 -32.88
N ASP A 563 7.46 -32.69 -33.61
CA ASP A 563 8.45 -31.74 -34.13
C ASP A 563 8.72 -30.57 -33.15
N GLY A 564 8.08 -30.57 -31.98
CA GLY A 564 8.16 -29.51 -30.98
C GLY A 564 9.24 -29.71 -29.89
N PRO A 565 9.49 -28.67 -29.07
CA PRO A 565 10.46 -28.72 -27.97
C PRO A 565 10.08 -29.73 -26.85
N PHE A 566 8.83 -30.16 -26.81
CA PHE A 566 8.29 -31.13 -25.84
C PHE A 566 7.81 -32.41 -26.53
N ALA A 567 8.42 -32.76 -27.66
CA ALA A 567 8.02 -33.83 -28.56
C ALA A 567 7.47 -35.08 -27.86
N GLY A 568 6.22 -35.42 -28.15
CA GLY A 568 5.56 -36.65 -27.69
C GLY A 568 5.34 -36.75 -26.18
N ALA A 569 5.55 -35.69 -25.40
CA ALA A 569 5.17 -35.66 -24.00
C ALA A 569 3.65 -35.59 -23.87
N GLU A 570 3.10 -36.25 -22.84
CA GLU A 570 1.66 -36.39 -22.66
C GLU A 570 1.22 -35.95 -21.26
N LEU A 571 0.14 -35.18 -21.22
CA LEU A 571 -0.54 -34.72 -20.01
C LEU A 571 -1.95 -35.29 -19.98
N SER A 572 -2.38 -35.86 -18.85
CA SER A 572 -3.79 -36.11 -18.60
C SER A 572 -4.50 -34.79 -18.28
N LEU A 573 -5.69 -34.58 -18.82
CA LEU A 573 -6.48 -33.36 -18.61
C LEU A 573 -7.65 -33.54 -17.64
N ASP A 574 -8.00 -34.79 -17.31
CA ASP A 574 -9.11 -35.16 -16.42
C ASP A 574 -8.64 -35.57 -15.01
N GLY A 575 -7.41 -35.20 -14.67
CA GLY A 575 -6.85 -35.40 -13.34
C GLY A 575 -7.72 -34.84 -12.23
N PRO A 576 -7.93 -35.57 -11.11
CA PRO A 576 -8.69 -35.01 -10.01
C PRO A 576 -7.99 -33.77 -9.45
N PHE A 577 -8.75 -32.69 -9.30
CA PHE A 577 -8.28 -31.50 -8.60
C PHE A 577 -8.72 -31.56 -7.13
N HIS A 578 -7.76 -31.80 -6.25
CA HIS A 578 -7.97 -31.77 -4.82
C HIS A 578 -7.32 -30.54 -4.22
N TYR A 579 -8.08 -29.84 -3.38
CA TYR A 579 -7.58 -28.65 -2.70
C TYR A 579 -8.02 -28.64 -1.24
N GLN A 580 -7.06 -28.60 -0.32
CA GLN A 580 -7.33 -28.51 1.11
C GLN A 580 -7.26 -27.06 1.55
N LEU A 581 -8.39 -26.52 2.02
CA LEU A 581 -8.41 -25.20 2.66
C LEU A 581 -7.63 -25.27 3.98
N PRO A 582 -6.67 -24.36 4.22
CA PRO A 582 -5.95 -24.32 5.48
C PRO A 582 -6.89 -23.97 6.63
N LEU A 583 -6.58 -24.46 7.82
CA LEU A 583 -7.25 -24.00 9.05
C LEU A 583 -7.06 -22.49 9.17
N SER A 584 -8.12 -21.78 9.55
CA SER A 584 -8.20 -20.33 9.65
C SER A 584 -7.45 -19.75 10.87
N LEU A 585 -6.35 -20.38 11.27
CA LEU A 585 -5.60 -20.06 12.49
C LEU A 585 -5.10 -18.62 12.51
N TYR A 586 -4.79 -18.06 11.34
CA TYR A 586 -4.20 -16.72 11.20
C TYR A 586 -5.16 -15.69 10.58
N GLN A 587 -6.41 -16.09 10.31
CA GLN A 587 -7.38 -15.23 9.65
C GLN A 587 -8.00 -14.23 10.63
N THR A 588 -8.15 -12.98 10.19
CA THR A 588 -8.90 -11.95 10.92
C THR A 588 -10.38 -12.34 11.00
N TRP A 589 -11.07 -11.86 12.04
CA TRP A 589 -12.48 -12.20 12.26
C TRP A 589 -13.37 -11.77 11.08
N GLN A 590 -13.01 -10.70 10.39
CA GLN A 590 -13.71 -10.21 9.19
C GLN A 590 -13.76 -11.23 8.04
N GLN A 591 -12.76 -12.12 7.95
CA GLN A 591 -12.74 -13.19 6.95
C GLN A 591 -13.48 -14.45 7.41
N LEU A 592 -13.54 -14.68 8.74
CA LEU A 592 -14.19 -15.85 9.33
C LEU A 592 -15.70 -15.69 9.50
N TRP A 593 -16.13 -14.46 9.77
CA TRP A 593 -17.51 -14.05 9.89
C TRP A 593 -17.62 -12.65 9.28
N PRO A 594 -18.37 -12.43 8.20
CA PRO A 594 -18.62 -11.07 7.73
C PRO A 594 -19.48 -10.35 8.78
N ILE A 595 -18.84 -9.74 9.78
CA ILE A 595 -19.52 -9.02 10.85
C ILE A 595 -20.15 -7.78 10.20
N SER A 596 -21.48 -7.73 10.14
CA SER A 596 -22.20 -6.52 9.77
C SER A 596 -21.77 -5.37 10.70
N SER A 597 -21.40 -4.24 10.11
CA SER A 597 -20.72 -3.08 10.71
C SER A 597 -21.44 -2.34 11.86
N SER A 598 -22.45 -2.93 12.51
CA SER A 598 -23.20 -2.34 13.62
C SER A 598 -22.52 -2.54 14.99
N SER A 599 -22.01 -3.73 15.28
CA SER A 599 -21.46 -4.05 16.62
C SER A 599 -20.15 -3.31 16.94
N VAL A 600 -19.28 -3.10 15.94
CA VAL A 600 -18.03 -2.34 16.12
C VAL A 600 -18.30 -0.84 16.26
N LYS A 601 -19.32 -0.30 15.59
CA LYS A 601 -19.76 1.09 15.75
C LYS A 601 -20.33 1.35 17.15
N GLU A 602 -21.07 0.39 17.72
CA GLU A 602 -21.57 0.46 19.10
C GLU A 602 -20.43 0.41 20.12
N GLN A 603 -19.43 -0.45 19.91
CA GLN A 603 -18.24 -0.50 20.78
C GLN A 603 -17.40 0.79 20.70
N LEU A 604 -17.25 1.38 19.51
CA LEU A 604 -16.59 2.67 19.30
C LEU A 604 -17.35 3.82 19.98
N ALA A 605 -18.69 3.85 19.88
CA ALA A 605 -19.50 4.82 20.60
C ALA A 605 -19.31 4.71 22.12
N THR A 606 -19.11 3.49 22.63
CA THR A 606 -18.89 3.22 24.06
C THR A 606 -17.50 3.67 24.53
N LEU A 607 -16.46 3.50 23.70
CA LEU A 607 -15.10 3.97 23.99
C LEU A 607 -14.99 5.51 23.95
N VAL A 608 -15.62 6.15 22.96
CA VAL A 608 -15.68 7.62 22.84
C VAL A 608 -16.49 8.24 23.97
N ALA A 609 -17.55 7.57 24.44
CA ALA A 609 -18.33 8.02 25.60
C ALA A 609 -17.53 7.94 26.91
N LYS A 610 -16.63 6.95 27.05
CA LYS A 610 -15.77 6.79 28.24
C LYS A 610 -14.62 7.80 28.31
N GLN A 611 -14.14 8.32 27.17
CA GLN A 611 -13.08 9.33 27.15
C GLN A 611 -13.57 10.77 27.38
N ASN A 612 -14.89 11.01 27.35
CA ASN A 612 -15.48 12.34 27.50
C ASN A 612 -16.16 12.59 28.86
N LEU A 613 -15.98 11.70 29.85
CA LEU A 613 -16.44 11.95 31.21
C LEU A 613 -15.37 12.74 31.99
N PRO A 614 -15.67 13.95 32.49
CA PRO A 614 -14.80 14.59 33.46
C PRO A 614 -14.80 13.77 34.75
N GLU A 615 -13.63 13.60 35.38
CA GLU A 615 -13.49 13.01 36.71
C GLU A 615 -14.37 13.78 37.70
N GLY A 616 -15.50 13.19 38.08
CA GLY A 616 -16.37 13.65 39.15
C GLY A 616 -16.04 12.89 40.45
N PRO A 617 -16.22 13.52 41.62
CA PRO A 617 -15.61 13.06 42.86
C PRO A 617 -16.29 11.81 43.43
N ASP A 618 -15.49 11.02 44.13
CA ASP A 618 -15.83 9.78 44.83
C ASP A 618 -17.16 9.82 45.60
N GLY A 619 -17.95 8.75 45.41
CA GLY A 619 -19.06 8.38 46.28
C GLY A 619 -19.64 7.02 45.89
N PRO A 620 -19.77 6.04 46.81
CA PRO A 620 -20.20 4.70 46.46
C PRO A 620 -21.72 4.66 46.32
N VAL A 621 -22.23 4.24 45.16
CA VAL A 621 -23.66 3.97 44.97
C VAL A 621 -23.87 2.46 44.92
N ILE A 622 -24.57 1.97 45.94
CA ILE A 622 -25.07 0.61 46.09
C ILE A 622 -26.17 0.37 45.05
N LEU A 623 -26.03 -0.67 44.22
CA LEU A 623 -27.06 -1.16 43.31
C LEU A 623 -27.94 -2.22 44.02
N PRO A 624 -29.28 -2.11 44.01
CA PRO A 624 -30.14 -3.24 44.29
C PRO A 624 -30.47 -4.00 42.99
N TYR A 625 -30.29 -5.33 43.02
CA TYR A 625 -30.89 -6.26 42.06
C TYR A 625 -32.41 -6.29 42.25
N PRO A 626 -33.19 -6.42 41.16
CA PRO A 626 -34.25 -7.44 41.23
C PRO A 626 -34.49 -8.16 39.89
N GLY A 627 -34.44 -9.48 39.96
CA GLY A 627 -35.32 -10.34 39.19
C GLY A 627 -36.43 -10.84 40.10
N GLN A 628 -37.69 -10.68 39.70
CA GLN A 628 -38.67 -11.76 39.61
C GLN A 628 -39.98 -11.26 38.95
N PRO A 629 -40.75 -12.18 38.31
CA PRO A 629 -41.76 -11.85 37.33
C PRO A 629 -43.19 -11.91 37.91
N GLU A 630 -44.12 -11.09 37.43
CA GLU A 630 -45.54 -11.40 37.56
C GLU A 630 -46.37 -10.96 36.33
N LYS A 631 -46.93 -12.00 35.68
CA LYS A 631 -48.31 -12.12 35.18
C LYS A 631 -48.84 -11.04 34.23
N ILE A 632 -48.94 -11.42 32.96
CA ILE A 632 -49.87 -10.81 32.00
C ILE A 632 -51.13 -11.71 31.91
N PRO A 633 -52.35 -11.18 32.09
CA PRO A 633 -53.57 -11.91 31.76
C PRO A 633 -53.99 -11.69 30.30
N LYS A 634 -54.38 -12.81 29.67
CA LYS A 634 -55.29 -13.04 28.55
C LYS A 634 -55.83 -11.80 27.81
N PHE A 635 -55.50 -11.71 26.52
CA PHE A 635 -56.42 -12.03 25.40
C PHE A 635 -55.64 -12.61 24.23
#